data_AF-A0AAW6TJI8-F1
#
_entry.id   AF-A0AAW6TJI8-F1
#
_cell.length_a   1.000
_cell.length_b   1.000
_cell.length_c   1.000
_cell.angle_alpha   90.00
_cell.angle_beta   90.00
_cell.angle_gamma   90.00
#
_symmetry.space_group_name_H-M   'P 1'
#
loop_
_entity.id
_entity.type
_entity.pdbx_description
1 polymer ?
#
loop_
_entity_poly.entity_id
_entity_poly.type
_entity_poly.pdbx_seq_one_letter_code
_entity_poly.pdbx_strand_id
1 'polypeptide(L)'
;MKKSVLYFLLLLFIQMGFAQSNLSWQGYFSYNEIKDVSESATAVFAASENALFSKNLATNVIKTTNTIDGLSGQTISSVYHSATFNKTIIGYENGLIIVINEADGSMLNVVDIINKQLPPNIKKINHFMEFEGIAYVSCDFGIVQFNLATMQFGDTYFIGDNGAEIIVNQTALFNGFIYAATNSGIRRANSSNKNLIDYNQWETIATGNWSSVVTFGTDLYAINAAGYIHKFNSGSNSFTGFITLSQPSLDMRATADYVIVTTLNSIYIYNNQMALVRQINTNQITDSNPSFTCATIIGNAVFIGTKENGLITASLSSAVTFENITPIGPSRNNIFALQATTSALWTVYGDYSADYNPYPLDSYGISKFSETGWLNIPYEDVLGAQSMTRITVNPSNENEVYASSFFSGLLKIENDKPTILYNQTNSGLESLTYLGPSYIDVRINGAAFDKSGNLWVNNSRIKNGLKVFRANGQWQSYSMDTILDSSEDVSMGRMVIDKNGTKWLCTIGDGVIGFNESNNVFKKITTGPDTGNLPISDVRALAVDTRNQLWIGTTKGLRVLPNVGSFQTEDQMTANPIIILDDNLAQELLYEQFITDIAVDGANNKWIGTADSGLFLVSPNGQETKYHFTINNSPLPSNVINDIDINSATGEVFIATAKGLVSFKGTATAPNDDLSNAFVYPNPVRPEYQGTVKIAGLLDKANIKITDIEGNLVYETISEGGTIEWDTTAFGKYKVASGVYMIFISAQDGVETKVKKVMIIR
;
A
#
# COMPACT_ATOMS: atom_id res chain seq x y z
N MET A 1 -39.59 -41.94 -33.74
CA MET A 1 -38.72 -42.47 -32.68
C MET A 1 -38.30 -41.32 -31.76
N LYS A 2 -38.11 -41.63 -30.48
CA LYS A 2 -38.04 -40.74 -29.32
C LYS A 2 -36.82 -39.78 -29.30
N LYS A 3 -37.08 -38.58 -28.74
CA LYS A 3 -36.27 -37.74 -27.82
C LYS A 3 -34.80 -37.42 -28.18
N SER A 4 -34.53 -36.13 -28.39
CA SER A 4 -33.81 -35.23 -27.45
C SER A 4 -33.00 -34.17 -28.20
N VAL A 5 -33.42 -32.91 -28.05
CA VAL A 5 -32.72 -31.70 -28.50
C VAL A 5 -31.75 -31.30 -27.40
N LEU A 6 -30.45 -31.19 -27.71
CA LEU A 6 -29.43 -30.68 -26.80
C LEU A 6 -29.05 -29.27 -27.27
N TYR A 7 -29.54 -28.25 -26.55
CA TYR A 7 -29.04 -26.88 -26.67
C TYR A 7 -27.78 -26.76 -25.80
N PHE A 8 -26.67 -26.44 -26.44
CA PHE A 8 -25.40 -26.07 -25.80
C PHE A 8 -25.52 -24.61 -25.36
N LEU A 9 -25.78 -24.38 -24.07
CA LEU A 9 -25.87 -23.05 -23.48
C LEU A 9 -24.48 -22.66 -22.97
N LEU A 10 -23.86 -21.68 -23.64
CA LEU A 10 -22.60 -21.07 -23.25
C LEU A 10 -22.82 -20.31 -21.92
N LEU A 11 -22.17 -20.76 -20.84
CA LEU A 11 -22.13 -20.08 -19.54
C LEU A 11 -21.25 -18.82 -19.67
N LEU A 12 -21.90 -17.67 -19.86
CA LEU A 12 -21.33 -16.36 -19.53
C LEU A 12 -21.27 -16.24 -18.00
N PHE A 13 -20.09 -16.44 -17.43
CA PHE A 13 -19.80 -16.01 -16.05
C PHE A 13 -19.78 -14.47 -16.03
N ILE A 14 -20.91 -13.86 -15.70
CA ILE A 14 -20.93 -12.50 -15.17
C ILE A 14 -20.44 -12.62 -13.72
N GLN A 15 -19.15 -12.35 -13.50
CA GLN A 15 -18.67 -12.08 -12.15
C GLN A 15 -19.23 -10.74 -11.71
N MET A 16 -20.44 -10.75 -11.13
CA MET A 16 -20.84 -9.68 -10.23
C MET A 16 -20.07 -9.91 -8.93
N GLY A 17 -18.94 -9.22 -8.78
CA GLY A 17 -18.33 -9.05 -7.46
C GLY A 17 -19.30 -8.26 -6.60
N PHE A 18 -20.07 -8.94 -5.75
CA PHE A 18 -20.69 -8.27 -4.61
C PHE A 18 -19.54 -7.90 -3.68
N ALA A 19 -19.21 -6.61 -3.60
CA ALA A 19 -18.45 -6.10 -2.46
C ALA A 19 -19.20 -6.53 -1.19
N GLN A 20 -18.56 -7.30 -0.32
CA GLN A 20 -19.09 -7.60 1.00
C GLN A 20 -19.25 -6.28 1.76
N SER A 21 -20.45 -5.71 1.76
CA SER A 21 -20.80 -4.45 2.43
C SER A 21 -20.81 -4.54 3.97
N ASN A 22 -20.20 -5.58 4.56
CA ASN A 22 -20.13 -5.80 6.00
C ASN A 22 -18.70 -5.71 6.57
N LEU A 23 -17.70 -5.36 5.76
CA LEU A 23 -16.32 -5.19 6.20
C LEU A 23 -15.92 -3.70 6.10
N SER A 24 -15.62 -3.07 7.24
CA SER A 24 -15.23 -1.66 7.31
C SER A 24 -13.74 -1.50 7.04
N TRP A 25 -13.35 -1.63 5.77
CA TRP A 25 -12.01 -1.26 5.31
C TRP A 25 -11.87 0.26 5.25
N GLN A 26 -10.68 0.76 5.55
CA GLN A 26 -10.32 2.17 5.38
C GLN A 26 -8.96 2.27 4.67
N GLY A 27 -8.82 3.27 3.80
CA GLY A 27 -7.62 3.48 2.99
C GLY A 27 -6.83 4.70 3.43
N TYR A 28 -5.50 4.57 3.39
CA TYR A 28 -4.54 5.61 3.74
C TYR A 28 -3.46 5.67 2.66
N PHE A 29 -3.70 6.48 1.63
CA PHE A 29 -2.87 6.52 0.43
C PHE A 29 -2.06 7.80 0.32
N SER A 30 -0.87 7.69 -0.27
CA SER A 30 -0.10 8.84 -0.74
C SER A 30 -0.61 9.29 -2.10
N TYR A 31 -0.66 10.61 -2.27
CA TYR A 31 -1.03 11.27 -3.51
C TYR A 31 0.14 12.07 -4.09
N ASN A 32 1.37 11.82 -3.60
CA ASN A 32 2.55 12.62 -3.90
C ASN A 32 3.23 12.29 -5.24
N GLU A 33 3.12 11.04 -5.70
CA GLU A 33 3.72 10.62 -6.96
C GLU A 33 2.72 10.75 -8.11
N ILE A 34 2.69 11.90 -8.77
CA ILE A 34 1.74 12.18 -9.86
C ILE A 34 2.24 11.56 -11.16
N LYS A 35 1.46 10.62 -11.70
CA LYS A 35 1.73 9.93 -12.97
C LYS A 35 1.20 10.70 -14.16
N ASP A 36 -0.02 11.22 -14.03
CA ASP A 36 -0.69 11.93 -15.12
C ASP A 36 -1.79 12.87 -14.58
N VAL A 37 -2.17 13.86 -15.38
CA VAL A 37 -3.26 14.81 -15.09
C VAL A 37 -4.21 14.94 -16.27
N SER A 38 -5.50 15.14 -15.99
CA SER A 38 -6.51 15.49 -16.99
C SER A 38 -7.40 16.59 -16.45
N GLU A 39 -8.20 17.20 -17.31
CA GLU A 39 -9.01 18.34 -16.95
C GLU A 39 -10.42 18.29 -17.57
N SER A 40 -11.32 18.99 -16.90
CA SER A 40 -12.57 19.49 -17.45
C SER A 40 -12.57 21.01 -17.40
N ALA A 41 -13.66 21.66 -17.83
CA ALA A 41 -13.80 23.11 -17.69
C ALA A 41 -13.74 23.62 -16.24
N THR A 42 -14.05 22.77 -15.24
CA THR A 42 -14.20 23.18 -13.84
C THR A 42 -13.44 22.33 -12.84
N ALA A 43 -12.75 21.27 -13.26
CA ALA A 43 -12.06 20.37 -12.36
C ALA A 43 -10.77 19.83 -12.98
N VAL A 44 -9.77 19.66 -12.15
CA VAL A 44 -8.54 18.91 -12.46
C VAL A 44 -8.64 17.52 -11.86
N PHE A 45 -8.19 16.51 -12.60
CA PHE A 45 -8.05 15.12 -12.20
C PHE A 45 -6.57 14.78 -12.19
N ALA A 46 -6.08 14.18 -11.11
CA ALA A 46 -4.69 13.79 -10.98
C ALA A 46 -4.61 12.33 -10.56
N ALA A 47 -3.93 11.53 -11.37
CA ALA A 47 -3.59 10.16 -11.06
C ALA A 47 -2.24 10.15 -10.34
N SER A 48 -2.23 9.66 -9.10
CA SER A 48 -1.00 9.28 -8.42
C SER A 48 -0.57 7.87 -8.85
N GLU A 49 0.47 7.32 -8.22
CA GLU A 49 0.99 5.98 -8.47
C GLU A 49 -0.12 4.91 -8.63
N ASN A 50 -1.10 4.88 -7.72
CA ASN A 50 -2.18 3.90 -7.74
C ASN A 50 -3.52 4.41 -7.17
N ALA A 51 -3.63 5.71 -6.94
CA ALA A 51 -4.86 6.37 -6.50
C ALA A 51 -5.16 7.57 -7.42
N LEU A 52 -6.39 8.05 -7.35
CA LEU A 52 -6.85 9.22 -8.10
C LEU A 52 -7.36 10.26 -7.11
N PHE A 53 -7.19 11.54 -7.44
CA PHE A 53 -7.99 12.59 -6.83
C PHE A 53 -8.41 13.63 -7.85
N SER A 54 -9.51 14.30 -7.56
CA SER A 54 -9.98 15.45 -8.34
C SER A 54 -10.26 16.64 -7.45
N LYS A 55 -10.05 17.84 -7.97
CA LYS A 55 -10.38 19.10 -7.30
C LYS A 55 -11.32 19.91 -8.18
N ASN A 56 -12.53 20.15 -7.69
CA ASN A 56 -13.46 21.07 -8.33
C ASN A 56 -13.05 22.50 -7.99
N LEU A 57 -12.76 23.31 -9.00
CA LEU A 57 -12.25 24.67 -8.82
C LEU A 57 -13.35 25.69 -8.43
N ALA A 58 -14.62 25.36 -8.66
CA ALA A 58 -15.74 26.21 -8.27
C ALA A 58 -16.11 26.01 -6.78
N THR A 59 -16.06 24.79 -6.28
CA THR A 59 -16.44 24.45 -4.90
C THR A 59 -15.26 24.26 -3.96
N ASN A 60 -14.04 24.14 -4.49
CA ASN A 60 -12.82 23.72 -3.78
C ASN A 60 -12.91 22.34 -3.11
N VAL A 61 -13.89 21.52 -3.49
CA VAL A 61 -14.02 20.15 -2.97
C VAL A 61 -13.00 19.25 -3.64
N ILE A 62 -12.26 18.50 -2.81
CA ILE A 62 -11.36 17.43 -3.23
C ILE A 62 -12.08 16.09 -3.03
N LYS A 63 -12.03 15.23 -4.05
CA LYS A 63 -12.51 13.84 -3.98
C LYS A 63 -11.33 12.92 -4.25
N THR A 64 -11.11 11.95 -3.36
CA THR A 64 -10.12 10.90 -3.53
C THR A 64 -10.80 9.60 -3.93
N THR A 65 -10.12 8.80 -4.75
CA THR A 65 -10.57 7.48 -5.20
C THR A 65 -9.39 6.50 -5.11
N ASN A 66 -9.55 5.39 -4.40
CA ASN A 66 -8.52 4.37 -4.19
C ASN A 66 -9.11 2.94 -4.21
N THR A 67 -8.40 1.95 -3.67
CA THR A 67 -8.85 0.54 -3.69
C THR A 67 -10.10 0.30 -2.84
N ILE A 68 -10.37 1.14 -1.84
CA ILE A 68 -11.62 1.10 -1.06
C ILE A 68 -12.81 1.41 -1.96
N ASP A 69 -12.62 2.33 -2.91
CA ASP A 69 -13.68 2.77 -3.84
C ASP A 69 -13.82 1.85 -5.05
N GLY A 70 -12.82 0.99 -5.32
CA GLY A 70 -12.85 0.00 -6.41
C GLY A 70 -11.68 0.05 -7.38
N LEU A 71 -10.65 0.88 -7.16
CA LEU A 71 -9.42 0.82 -7.98
C LEU A 71 -8.62 -0.47 -7.70
N SER A 72 -7.76 -0.86 -8.65
CA SER A 72 -7.08 -2.17 -8.64
C SER A 72 -5.79 -2.26 -7.81
N GLY A 73 -5.31 -1.15 -7.24
CA GLY A 73 -4.01 -1.05 -6.56
C GLY A 73 -2.79 -1.15 -7.50
N GLN A 74 -3.02 -1.42 -8.80
CA GLN A 74 -1.97 -1.46 -9.82
C GLN A 74 -1.44 -0.06 -10.15
N THR A 75 -0.27 0.00 -10.79
CA THR A 75 0.37 1.27 -11.13
C THR A 75 -0.35 1.95 -12.30
N ILE A 76 -0.89 3.13 -12.06
CA ILE A 76 -1.54 3.97 -13.06
C ILE A 76 -0.45 4.58 -13.95
N SER A 77 -0.68 4.57 -15.27
CA SER A 77 0.23 5.13 -16.26
C SER A 77 -0.35 6.31 -17.03
N SER A 78 -1.68 6.45 -17.07
CA SER A 78 -2.35 7.56 -17.76
C SER A 78 -3.76 7.79 -17.24
N VAL A 79 -4.27 9.01 -17.39
CA VAL A 79 -5.65 9.39 -17.05
C VAL A 79 -6.25 10.31 -18.10
N TYR A 80 -7.52 10.10 -18.42
CA TYR A 80 -8.26 10.95 -19.36
C TYR A 80 -9.70 11.17 -18.90
N HIS A 81 -10.15 12.42 -18.89
CA HIS A 81 -11.54 12.76 -18.59
C HIS A 81 -12.30 13.15 -19.86
N SER A 82 -13.36 12.40 -20.17
CA SER A 82 -14.29 12.72 -21.25
C SER A 82 -15.43 13.59 -20.70
N ALA A 83 -15.40 14.89 -21.05
CA ALA A 83 -16.46 15.83 -20.69
C ALA A 83 -17.80 15.47 -21.36
N THR A 84 -17.76 14.91 -22.58
CA THR A 84 -18.97 14.52 -23.34
C THR A 84 -19.72 13.38 -22.68
N PHE A 85 -19.00 12.37 -22.20
CA PHE A 85 -19.59 11.19 -21.58
C PHE A 85 -19.65 11.27 -20.05
N ASN A 86 -19.05 12.32 -19.45
CA ASN A 86 -18.86 12.49 -18.01
C ASN A 86 -18.20 11.25 -17.36
N LYS A 87 -17.09 10.81 -17.95
CA LYS A 87 -16.35 9.61 -17.56
C LYS A 87 -14.88 9.91 -17.42
N THR A 88 -14.25 9.33 -16.39
CA THR A 88 -12.80 9.33 -16.23
C THR A 88 -12.26 7.95 -16.53
N ILE A 89 -11.27 7.86 -17.42
CA ILE A 89 -10.64 6.62 -17.87
C ILE A 89 -9.23 6.58 -17.30
N ILE A 90 -8.89 5.48 -16.65
CA ILE A 90 -7.59 5.24 -16.03
C ILE A 90 -6.92 4.09 -16.78
N GLY A 91 -5.72 4.35 -17.31
CA GLY A 91 -4.88 3.34 -17.92
C GLY A 91 -3.76 2.91 -16.98
N TYR A 92 -3.44 1.62 -16.99
CA TYR A 92 -2.43 1.02 -16.11
C TYR A 92 -1.24 0.44 -16.88
N GLU A 93 -0.12 0.25 -16.19
CA GLU A 93 1.10 -0.34 -16.76
C GLU A 93 0.93 -1.78 -17.26
N ASN A 94 -0.03 -2.52 -16.71
CA ASN A 94 -0.32 -3.90 -17.10
C ASN A 94 -1.39 -4.01 -18.20
N GLY A 95 -1.92 -2.88 -18.69
CA GLY A 95 -2.99 -2.84 -19.69
C GLY A 95 -4.40 -2.89 -19.13
N LEU A 96 -4.60 -2.87 -17.82
CA LEU A 96 -5.94 -2.65 -17.24
C LEU A 96 -6.46 -1.28 -17.68
N ILE A 97 -7.75 -1.19 -17.97
CA ILE A 97 -8.49 0.07 -18.02
C ILE A 97 -9.55 0.04 -16.92
N ILE A 98 -9.66 1.12 -16.15
CA ILE A 98 -10.82 1.36 -15.28
C ILE A 98 -11.56 2.61 -15.77
N VAL A 99 -12.87 2.48 -15.97
CA VAL A 99 -13.73 3.60 -16.34
C VAL A 99 -14.60 3.97 -15.15
N ILE A 100 -14.47 5.20 -14.68
CA ILE A 100 -15.29 5.79 -13.62
C ILE A 100 -16.39 6.61 -14.26
N ASN A 101 -17.64 6.32 -13.93
CA ASN A 101 -18.78 7.18 -14.25
C ASN A 101 -18.87 8.29 -13.19
N GLU A 102 -18.60 9.54 -13.56
CA GLU A 102 -18.56 10.65 -12.60
C GLU A 102 -19.95 11.05 -12.08
N ALA A 103 -21.02 10.59 -12.72
CA ALA A 103 -22.39 10.88 -12.28
C ALA A 103 -22.78 10.13 -10.99
N ASP A 104 -22.32 8.89 -10.83
CA ASP A 104 -22.71 8.02 -9.70
C ASP A 104 -21.52 7.36 -8.98
N GLY A 105 -20.30 7.50 -9.51
CA GLY A 105 -19.08 6.90 -8.96
C GLY A 105 -18.90 5.42 -9.31
N SER A 106 -19.78 4.82 -10.11
CA SER A 106 -19.63 3.42 -10.53
C SER A 106 -18.37 3.22 -11.37
N MET A 107 -17.73 2.07 -11.18
CA MET A 107 -16.49 1.70 -11.87
C MET A 107 -16.66 0.43 -12.69
N LEU A 108 -16.08 0.43 -13.88
CA LEU A 108 -16.00 -0.72 -14.76
C LEU A 108 -14.55 -1.10 -15.02
N ASN A 109 -14.18 -2.33 -14.64
CA ASN A 109 -12.90 -2.92 -14.99
C ASN A 109 -12.96 -3.51 -16.40
N VAL A 110 -12.04 -3.08 -17.25
CA VAL A 110 -11.95 -3.44 -18.66
C VAL A 110 -10.62 -4.17 -18.86
N VAL A 111 -10.69 -5.49 -19.09
CA VAL A 111 -9.54 -6.43 -18.98
C VAL A 111 -9.10 -7.02 -20.32
N ASP A 112 -9.65 -6.58 -21.44
CA ASP A 112 -9.40 -7.24 -22.73
C ASP A 112 -7.94 -7.08 -23.20
N ILE A 113 -7.28 -5.95 -22.91
CA ILE A 113 -5.84 -5.79 -23.17
C ILE A 113 -5.03 -6.75 -22.29
N ILE A 114 -5.40 -6.92 -21.01
CA ILE A 114 -4.79 -7.93 -20.13
C ILE A 114 -4.93 -9.33 -20.72
N ASN A 115 -6.11 -9.68 -21.24
CA ASN A 115 -6.39 -11.01 -21.78
C ASN A 115 -5.86 -11.25 -23.20
N LYS A 116 -5.37 -10.19 -23.88
CA LYS A 116 -4.78 -10.30 -25.21
C LYS A 116 -3.53 -11.18 -25.18
N GLN A 117 -3.36 -12.00 -26.22
CA GLN A 117 -2.21 -12.89 -26.38
C GLN A 117 -0.95 -12.11 -26.79
N LEU A 118 -0.49 -11.25 -25.89
CA LEU A 118 0.70 -10.42 -25.99
C LEU A 118 1.55 -10.58 -24.73
N PRO A 119 2.88 -10.41 -24.80
CA PRO A 119 3.75 -10.37 -23.63
C PRO A 119 3.24 -9.36 -22.58
N PRO A 120 3.22 -9.70 -21.27
CA PRO A 120 2.72 -8.79 -20.25
C PRO A 120 3.45 -7.44 -20.18
N ASN A 121 4.75 -7.44 -20.50
CA ASN A 121 5.63 -6.27 -20.40
C ASN A 121 5.47 -5.24 -21.53
N ILE A 122 4.57 -5.46 -22.49
CA ILE A 122 4.30 -4.50 -23.58
C ILE A 122 2.84 -4.01 -23.56
N LYS A 123 2.10 -4.26 -22.48
CA LYS A 123 0.67 -3.91 -22.38
C LYS A 123 0.39 -2.53 -21.77
N LYS A 124 1.44 -1.80 -21.38
CA LYS A 124 1.32 -0.48 -20.78
C LYS A 124 0.50 0.46 -21.66
N ILE A 125 -0.39 1.20 -21.02
CA ILE A 125 -1.18 2.26 -21.64
C ILE A 125 -0.44 3.58 -21.48
N ASN A 126 -0.18 4.26 -22.60
CA ASN A 126 0.63 5.47 -22.65
C ASN A 126 -0.19 6.75 -22.78
N HIS A 127 -1.33 6.71 -23.50
CA HIS A 127 -2.12 7.91 -23.79
C HIS A 127 -3.53 7.55 -24.27
N PHE A 128 -4.48 8.47 -24.08
CA PHE A 128 -5.83 8.41 -24.64
C PHE A 128 -6.10 9.61 -25.53
N MET A 129 -6.63 9.36 -26.73
CA MET A 129 -7.16 10.41 -27.61
C MET A 129 -8.63 10.11 -27.89
N GLU A 130 -9.56 10.98 -27.49
CA GLU A 130 -10.99 10.84 -27.82
C GLU A 130 -11.31 11.50 -29.16
N PHE A 131 -12.04 10.78 -30.02
CA PHE A 131 -12.68 11.34 -31.20
C PHE A 131 -14.00 10.62 -31.49
N GLU A 132 -15.08 11.40 -31.70
CA GLU A 132 -16.43 10.89 -32.00
C GLU A 132 -16.91 9.76 -31.05
N GLY A 133 -16.56 9.85 -29.77
CA GLY A 133 -16.92 8.87 -28.74
C GLY A 133 -16.09 7.57 -28.75
N ILE A 134 -15.02 7.52 -29.54
CA ILE A 134 -14.01 6.47 -29.50
C ILE A 134 -12.75 7.03 -28.82
N ALA A 135 -12.31 6.38 -27.75
CA ALA A 135 -10.98 6.58 -27.20
C ALA A 135 -9.98 5.70 -27.96
N TYR A 136 -9.00 6.31 -28.61
CA TYR A 136 -7.83 5.64 -29.17
C TYR A 136 -6.78 5.54 -28.07
N VAL A 137 -6.58 4.31 -27.58
CA VAL A 137 -5.69 3.96 -26.49
C VAL A 137 -4.31 3.61 -27.07
N SER A 138 -3.33 4.48 -26.85
CA SER A 138 -1.94 4.23 -27.22
C SER A 138 -1.30 3.26 -26.23
N CYS A 139 -0.69 2.19 -26.71
CA CYS A 139 -0.06 1.14 -25.91
C CYS A 139 1.38 0.86 -26.38
N ASP A 140 2.14 0.13 -25.57
CA ASP A 140 3.49 -0.32 -25.92
C ASP A 140 3.54 -1.34 -27.08
N PHE A 141 2.39 -1.83 -27.54
CA PHE A 141 2.27 -2.72 -28.70
C PHE A 141 1.58 -2.11 -29.92
N GLY A 142 0.92 -0.95 -29.80
CA GLY A 142 0.08 -0.41 -30.87
C GLY A 142 -1.03 0.50 -30.36
N ILE A 143 -2.14 0.58 -31.11
CA ILE A 143 -3.31 1.40 -30.76
C ILE A 143 -4.52 0.49 -30.60
N VAL A 144 -5.35 0.75 -29.59
CA VAL A 144 -6.62 0.04 -29.38
C VAL A 144 -7.78 1.03 -29.37
N GLN A 145 -8.88 0.71 -30.05
CA GLN A 145 -10.10 1.51 -29.97
C GLN A 145 -10.97 1.07 -28.80
N PHE A 146 -11.51 2.03 -28.04
CA PHE A 146 -12.45 1.79 -26.96
C PHE A 146 -13.65 2.73 -27.08
N ASN A 147 -14.86 2.18 -27.24
CA ASN A 147 -16.07 2.96 -27.43
C ASN A 147 -16.64 3.42 -26.07
N LEU A 148 -16.72 4.74 -25.85
CA LEU A 148 -17.16 5.31 -24.58
C LEU A 148 -18.67 5.24 -24.36
N ALA A 149 -19.46 5.03 -25.40
CA ALA A 149 -20.91 4.85 -25.27
C ALA A 149 -21.25 3.40 -24.87
N THR A 150 -20.64 2.42 -25.54
CA THR A 150 -20.94 0.99 -25.34
C THR A 150 -20.02 0.31 -24.33
N MET A 151 -18.90 0.94 -23.96
CA MET A 151 -17.83 0.37 -23.12
C MET A 151 -17.21 -0.90 -23.72
N GLN A 152 -17.13 -0.98 -25.05
CA GLN A 152 -16.60 -2.14 -25.77
C GLN A 152 -15.35 -1.78 -26.56
N PHE A 153 -14.44 -2.74 -26.68
CA PHE A 153 -13.31 -2.62 -27.57
C PHE A 153 -13.71 -2.73 -29.05
N GLY A 154 -13.06 -1.91 -29.86
CA GLY A 154 -13.06 -2.01 -31.32
C GLY A 154 -11.77 -2.66 -31.82
N ASP A 155 -11.25 -2.14 -32.92
CA ASP A 155 -10.06 -2.70 -33.55
C ASP A 155 -8.78 -2.45 -32.72
N THR A 156 -7.80 -3.32 -32.94
CA THR A 156 -6.41 -3.10 -32.53
C THR A 156 -5.53 -2.90 -33.75
N TYR A 157 -4.75 -1.83 -33.76
CA TYR A 157 -3.85 -1.48 -34.85
C TYR A 157 -2.40 -1.77 -34.46
N PHE A 158 -1.81 -2.75 -35.14
CA PHE A 158 -0.37 -3.02 -35.10
C PHE A 158 0.28 -2.27 -36.26
N ILE A 159 0.91 -1.13 -35.94
CA ILE A 159 1.33 -0.13 -36.94
C ILE A 159 2.85 -0.10 -37.16
N GLY A 160 3.56 -1.07 -36.60
CA GLY A 160 4.99 -1.26 -36.83
C GLY A 160 5.26 -1.81 -38.24
N ASP A 161 6.54 -1.85 -38.61
CA ASP A 161 6.94 -2.37 -39.91
C ASP A 161 6.51 -3.84 -40.06
N ASN A 162 5.86 -4.17 -41.18
CA ASN A 162 5.26 -5.49 -41.43
C ASN A 162 4.17 -5.90 -40.41
N GLY A 163 3.51 -4.93 -39.77
CA GLY A 163 2.48 -5.18 -38.77
C GLY A 163 3.01 -5.62 -37.41
N ALA A 164 4.28 -5.31 -37.10
CA ALA A 164 4.89 -5.61 -35.81
C ALA A 164 4.30 -4.75 -34.67
N GLU A 165 4.44 -5.23 -33.44
CA GLU A 165 4.21 -4.45 -32.24
C GLU A 165 5.21 -3.29 -32.14
N ILE A 166 4.72 -2.11 -31.78
CA ILE A 166 5.55 -0.92 -31.63
C ILE A 166 5.01 -0.04 -30.50
N ILE A 167 5.91 0.62 -29.77
CA ILE A 167 5.52 1.54 -28.71
C ILE A 167 4.89 2.77 -29.34
N VAL A 168 3.62 2.99 -29.05
CA VAL A 168 2.92 4.23 -29.39
C VAL A 168 2.86 5.08 -28.13
N ASN A 169 3.58 6.20 -28.13
CA ASN A 169 3.67 7.11 -27.00
C ASN A 169 2.42 7.99 -26.91
N GLN A 170 1.99 8.57 -28.03
CA GLN A 170 0.86 9.50 -28.09
C GLN A 170 0.19 9.47 -29.46
N THR A 171 -1.10 9.77 -29.49
CA THR A 171 -1.91 9.88 -30.71
C THR A 171 -2.59 11.24 -30.79
N ALA A 172 -2.73 11.76 -32.01
CA ALA A 172 -3.46 13.00 -32.31
C ALA A 172 -4.24 12.88 -33.62
N LEU A 173 -5.40 13.53 -33.68
CA LEU A 173 -6.20 13.61 -34.91
C LEU A 173 -5.99 14.98 -35.55
N PHE A 174 -5.59 14.99 -36.82
CA PHE A 174 -5.37 16.23 -37.56
C PHE A 174 -5.77 16.07 -39.03
N ASN A 175 -6.61 16.98 -39.54
CA ASN A 175 -7.08 17.01 -40.92
C ASN A 175 -7.61 15.67 -41.45
N GLY A 176 -8.37 14.93 -40.62
CA GLY A 176 -8.95 13.64 -40.99
C GLY A 176 -7.98 12.45 -40.92
N PHE A 177 -6.77 12.64 -40.40
CA PHE A 177 -5.80 11.57 -40.19
C PHE A 177 -5.46 11.38 -38.71
N ILE A 178 -5.27 10.12 -38.32
CA ILE A 178 -4.71 9.75 -37.02
C ILE A 178 -3.19 9.76 -37.18
N TYR A 179 -2.49 10.50 -36.32
CA TYR A 179 -1.04 10.51 -36.21
C TYR A 179 -0.65 9.80 -34.91
N ALA A 180 0.38 8.98 -34.97
CA ALA A 180 0.90 8.22 -33.85
C ALA A 180 2.40 8.50 -33.71
N ALA A 181 2.79 9.14 -32.60
CA ALA A 181 4.19 9.29 -32.22
C ALA A 181 4.68 7.97 -31.62
N THR A 182 5.71 7.38 -32.21
CA THR A 182 6.24 6.07 -31.81
C THR A 182 7.74 6.12 -31.56
N ASN A 183 8.27 5.05 -30.97
CA ASN A 183 9.73 4.88 -30.85
C ASN A 183 10.44 4.60 -32.19
N SER A 184 9.69 4.39 -33.28
CA SER A 184 10.21 4.20 -34.65
C SER A 184 9.37 4.96 -35.69
N GLY A 185 9.27 6.27 -35.48
CA GLY A 185 8.72 7.25 -36.41
C GLY A 185 7.38 7.83 -36.01
N ILE A 186 6.86 8.74 -36.83
CA ILE A 186 5.45 9.14 -36.78
C ILE A 186 4.71 8.38 -37.87
N ARG A 187 3.74 7.55 -37.46
CA ARG A 187 2.85 6.83 -38.35
C ARG A 187 1.56 7.63 -38.54
N ARG A 188 0.97 7.57 -39.73
CA ARG A 188 -0.30 8.24 -40.01
C ARG A 188 -1.24 7.34 -40.81
N ALA A 189 -2.54 7.40 -40.55
CA ALA A 189 -3.54 6.80 -41.41
C ALA A 189 -4.83 7.63 -41.49
N ASN A 190 -5.57 7.50 -42.59
CA ASN A 190 -6.83 8.22 -42.78
C ASN A 190 -7.90 7.68 -41.82
N SER A 191 -8.42 8.53 -40.94
CA SER A 191 -9.40 8.16 -39.90
C SER A 191 -10.72 7.62 -40.46
N SER A 192 -11.09 7.98 -41.69
CA SER A 192 -12.31 7.48 -42.33
C SER A 192 -12.12 6.12 -43.01
N ASN A 193 -10.89 5.59 -43.06
CA ASN A 193 -10.61 4.28 -43.62
C ASN A 193 -11.14 3.20 -42.68
N LYS A 194 -11.97 2.28 -43.18
CA LYS A 194 -12.54 1.19 -42.37
C LYS A 194 -11.59 0.01 -42.17
N ASN A 195 -10.45 -0.02 -42.85
CA ASN A 195 -9.49 -1.14 -42.82
C ASN A 195 -8.17 -0.75 -42.15
N LEU A 196 -8.20 0.05 -41.08
CA LEU A 196 -6.99 0.48 -40.36
C LEU A 196 -6.24 -0.65 -39.64
N ILE A 197 -6.84 -1.85 -39.56
CA ILE A 197 -6.17 -3.05 -39.07
C ILE A 197 -5.07 -3.55 -40.03
N ASP A 198 -5.17 -3.21 -41.32
CA ASP A 198 -4.11 -3.49 -42.30
C ASP A 198 -3.00 -2.44 -42.16
N TYR A 199 -1.82 -2.87 -41.72
CA TYR A 199 -0.68 -1.98 -41.50
C TYR A 199 -0.25 -1.23 -42.77
N ASN A 200 -0.58 -1.72 -43.97
CA ASN A 200 -0.28 -1.03 -45.23
C ASN A 200 -1.08 0.28 -45.41
N GLN A 201 -2.12 0.49 -44.59
CA GLN A 201 -2.87 1.75 -44.55
C GLN A 201 -2.16 2.84 -43.72
N TRP A 202 -1.08 2.50 -43.03
CA TRP A 202 -0.30 3.41 -42.20
C TRP A 202 0.98 3.83 -42.92
N GLU A 203 1.15 5.13 -43.13
CA GLU A 203 2.33 5.72 -43.74
C GLU A 203 3.29 6.28 -42.69
N THR A 204 4.60 6.22 -42.97
CA THR A 204 5.63 6.85 -42.13
C THR A 204 5.89 8.26 -42.63
N ILE A 205 5.58 9.25 -41.80
CA ILE A 205 5.72 10.68 -42.11
C ILE A 205 7.04 11.25 -41.57
N ALA A 206 7.59 10.63 -40.52
CA ALA A 206 8.87 10.96 -39.95
C ALA A 206 9.56 9.71 -39.42
N THR A 207 10.89 9.66 -39.47
CA THR A 207 11.72 8.58 -38.90
C THR A 207 12.28 8.97 -37.54
N GLY A 208 12.90 8.02 -36.82
CA GLY A 208 13.50 8.27 -35.50
C GLY A 208 12.51 8.11 -34.34
N ASN A 209 12.90 8.50 -33.14
CA ASN A 209 12.09 8.31 -31.93
C ASN A 209 11.31 9.60 -31.58
N TRP A 210 10.00 9.48 -31.38
CA TRP A 210 9.09 10.60 -31.13
C TRP A 210 8.32 10.40 -29.83
N SER A 211 8.44 11.37 -28.91
CA SER A 211 7.84 11.30 -27.58
C SER A 211 6.37 11.69 -27.58
N SER A 212 5.97 12.64 -28.43
CA SER A 212 4.63 13.24 -28.37
C SER A 212 4.17 13.81 -29.71
N VAL A 213 2.86 13.90 -29.87
CA VAL A 213 2.18 14.57 -30.99
C VAL A 213 0.87 15.16 -30.50
N VAL A 214 0.59 16.42 -30.82
CA VAL A 214 -0.66 17.12 -30.42
C VAL A 214 -1.18 18.00 -31.54
N THR A 215 -2.50 18.02 -31.68
CA THR A 215 -3.22 18.99 -32.52
C THR A 215 -3.49 20.25 -31.70
N PHE A 216 -3.17 21.41 -32.26
CA PHE A 216 -3.38 22.69 -31.61
C PHE A 216 -3.86 23.72 -32.61
N GLY A 217 -5.11 24.18 -32.44
CA GLY A 217 -5.80 25.02 -33.42
C GLY A 217 -5.85 24.32 -34.79
N THR A 218 -5.27 24.95 -35.80
CA THR A 218 -5.20 24.44 -37.18
C THR A 218 -3.85 23.79 -37.53
N ASP A 219 -3.00 23.56 -36.53
CA ASP A 219 -1.65 23.05 -36.69
C ASP A 219 -1.45 21.73 -35.93
N LEU A 220 -0.43 20.99 -36.33
CA LEU A 220 0.01 19.75 -35.68
C LEU A 220 1.47 19.90 -35.27
N TYR A 221 1.76 19.59 -34.00
CA TYR A 221 3.09 19.67 -33.42
C TYR A 221 3.52 18.31 -32.89
N ALA A 222 4.82 18.04 -32.93
CA ALA A 222 5.40 16.82 -32.38
C ALA A 222 6.77 17.08 -31.78
N ILE A 223 7.16 16.29 -30.78
CA ILE A 223 8.47 16.38 -30.14
C ILE A 223 9.21 15.06 -30.36
N ASN A 224 10.47 15.17 -30.79
CA ASN A 224 11.33 14.00 -30.89
C ASN A 224 11.95 13.66 -29.53
N ALA A 225 12.54 12.47 -29.37
CA ALA A 225 13.14 12.03 -28.11
C ALA A 225 14.31 12.92 -27.63
N ALA A 226 14.88 13.75 -28.50
CA ALA A 226 15.93 14.72 -28.16
C ALA A 226 15.37 16.05 -27.61
N GLY A 227 14.05 16.23 -27.54
CA GLY A 227 13.42 17.47 -27.07
C GLY A 227 13.34 18.57 -28.13
N TYR A 228 13.33 18.23 -29.42
CA TYR A 228 13.13 19.20 -30.50
C TYR A 228 11.67 19.23 -30.93
N ILE A 229 11.02 20.39 -30.82
CA ILE A 229 9.63 20.61 -31.23
C ILE A 229 9.59 20.89 -32.73
N HIS A 230 8.72 20.17 -33.42
CA HIS A 230 8.49 20.25 -34.84
C HIS A 230 7.06 20.67 -35.14
N LYS A 231 6.89 21.42 -36.23
CA LYS A 231 5.60 21.74 -36.82
C LYS A 231 5.42 20.90 -38.08
N PHE A 232 4.24 20.32 -38.23
CA PHE A 232 3.87 19.58 -39.43
C PHE A 232 3.54 20.54 -40.58
N ASN A 233 4.09 20.27 -41.76
CA ASN A 233 3.76 20.99 -42.99
C ASN A 233 2.94 20.07 -43.90
N SER A 234 1.65 20.42 -44.08
CA SER A 234 0.72 19.64 -44.91
C SER A 234 1.09 19.64 -46.40
N GLY A 235 1.81 20.66 -46.89
CA GLY A 235 2.21 20.76 -48.30
C GLY A 235 3.38 19.85 -48.66
N SER A 236 4.32 19.63 -47.74
CA SER A 236 5.47 18.74 -47.92
C SER A 236 5.31 17.38 -47.23
N ASN A 237 4.21 17.18 -46.49
CA ASN A 237 3.95 16.00 -45.68
C ASN A 237 5.13 15.65 -44.75
N SER A 238 5.69 16.66 -44.08
CA SER A 238 6.89 16.49 -43.26
C SER A 238 6.88 17.37 -42.01
N PHE A 239 7.63 16.94 -41.00
CA PHE A 239 7.85 17.72 -39.79
C PHE A 239 9.12 18.58 -39.93
N THR A 240 9.00 19.87 -39.62
CA THR A 240 10.14 20.80 -39.59
C THR A 240 10.34 21.28 -38.17
N GLY A 241 11.53 21.06 -37.62
CA GLY A 241 11.88 21.45 -36.26
C GLY A 241 12.15 22.95 -36.14
N PHE A 242 11.73 23.56 -35.03
CA PHE A 242 11.84 25.02 -34.86
C PHE A 242 12.10 25.49 -33.41
N ILE A 243 11.88 24.66 -32.38
CA ILE A 243 12.20 25.00 -30.97
C ILE A 243 12.95 23.85 -30.31
N THR A 244 14.10 24.12 -29.71
CA THR A 244 14.89 23.14 -28.94
C THR A 244 14.68 23.34 -27.44
N LEU A 245 14.27 22.28 -26.75
CA LEU A 245 14.17 22.25 -25.29
C LEU A 245 15.55 21.98 -24.66
N SER A 246 15.71 22.37 -23.39
CA SER A 246 16.93 22.09 -22.62
C SER A 246 17.09 20.61 -22.23
N GLN A 247 16.00 19.85 -22.24
CA GLN A 247 15.93 18.44 -21.84
C GLN A 247 14.86 17.71 -22.66
N PRO A 248 14.93 16.36 -22.75
CA PRO A 248 13.85 15.56 -23.31
C PRO A 248 12.49 15.87 -22.65
N SER A 249 11.43 15.89 -23.46
CA SER A 249 10.05 16.06 -22.98
C SER A 249 9.59 14.79 -22.26
N LEU A 250 8.94 14.96 -21.10
CA LEU A 250 8.20 13.91 -20.41
C LEU A 250 6.74 13.85 -20.85
N ASP A 251 6.15 15.02 -21.12
CA ASP A 251 4.73 15.14 -21.46
C ASP A 251 4.50 16.36 -22.38
N MET A 252 3.51 16.26 -23.27
CA MET A 252 3.05 17.36 -24.12
C MET A 252 1.53 17.33 -24.25
N ARG A 253 0.90 18.46 -23.96
CA ARG A 253 -0.55 18.63 -24.03
C ARG A 253 -0.93 19.88 -24.79
N ALA A 254 -2.12 19.87 -25.36
CA ALA A 254 -2.73 21.03 -25.97
C ALA A 254 -4.08 21.27 -25.29
N THR A 255 -4.27 22.51 -24.84
CA THR A 255 -5.57 23.05 -24.42
C THR A 255 -6.13 23.91 -25.55
N ALA A 256 -7.26 24.59 -25.32
CA ALA A 256 -7.81 25.51 -26.32
C ALA A 256 -6.85 26.64 -26.71
N ASP A 257 -6.05 27.14 -25.74
CA ASP A 257 -5.27 28.37 -25.90
C ASP A 257 -3.75 28.17 -25.81
N TYR A 258 -3.32 27.01 -25.30
CA TYR A 258 -1.90 26.75 -25.01
C TYR A 258 -1.43 25.35 -25.39
N VAL A 259 -0.18 25.29 -25.84
CA VAL A 259 0.64 24.07 -25.85
C VAL A 259 1.51 24.07 -24.60
N ILE A 260 1.47 22.97 -23.86
CA ILE A 260 2.18 22.77 -22.60
C ILE A 260 3.19 21.65 -22.82
N VAL A 261 4.45 21.91 -22.53
CA VAL A 261 5.53 20.92 -22.62
C VAL A 261 6.21 20.80 -21.28
N THR A 262 6.24 19.59 -20.73
CA THR A 262 6.87 19.30 -19.45
C THR A 262 8.18 18.55 -19.68
N THR A 263 9.26 19.03 -19.08
CA THR A 263 10.53 18.32 -18.91
C THR A 263 10.78 18.07 -17.43
N LEU A 264 11.82 17.31 -17.07
CA LEU A 264 12.13 17.00 -15.67
C LEU A 264 12.24 18.25 -14.79
N ASN A 265 12.82 19.34 -15.33
CA ASN A 265 13.15 20.55 -14.57
C ASN A 265 12.38 21.81 -15.01
N SER A 266 11.58 21.74 -16.08
CA SER A 266 10.92 22.92 -16.65
C SER A 266 9.55 22.59 -17.25
N ILE A 267 8.61 23.52 -17.11
CA ILE A 267 7.35 23.54 -17.86
C ILE A 267 7.37 24.75 -18.78
N TYR A 268 7.11 24.52 -20.06
CA TYR A 268 7.02 25.55 -21.10
C TYR A 268 5.58 25.68 -21.58
N ILE A 269 5.05 26.89 -21.59
CA ILE A 269 3.68 27.19 -22.00
C ILE A 269 3.73 28.16 -23.18
N TYR A 270 3.27 27.70 -24.34
CA TYR A 270 3.26 28.46 -25.59
C TYR A 270 1.83 28.80 -25.99
N ASN A 271 1.60 29.99 -26.54
CA ASN A 271 0.29 30.39 -27.09
C ASN A 271 0.08 29.89 -28.53
N ASN A 272 -1.04 30.27 -29.15
CA ASN A 272 -1.42 29.99 -30.54
C ASN A 272 -0.36 30.36 -31.60
N GLN A 273 0.54 31.30 -31.31
CA GLN A 273 1.64 31.68 -32.20
C GLN A 273 2.94 30.91 -31.92
N MET A 274 2.90 29.91 -31.03
CA MET A 274 4.06 29.22 -30.45
C MET A 274 5.05 30.18 -29.78
N ALA A 275 4.58 31.34 -29.29
CA ALA A 275 5.38 32.24 -28.46
C ALA A 275 5.33 31.77 -27.00
N LEU A 276 6.49 31.70 -26.35
CA LEU A 276 6.60 31.31 -24.95
C LEU A 276 5.93 32.37 -24.07
N VAL A 277 4.83 31.99 -23.42
CA VAL A 277 4.08 32.84 -22.49
C VAL A 277 4.63 32.71 -21.08
N ARG A 278 4.98 31.49 -20.68
CA ARG A 278 5.47 31.19 -19.35
C ARG A 278 6.43 30.01 -19.35
N GLN A 279 7.49 30.13 -18.57
CA GLN A 279 8.36 29.03 -18.19
C GLN A 279 8.41 28.93 -16.66
N ILE A 280 8.17 27.73 -16.14
CA ILE A 280 8.27 27.41 -14.71
C ILE A 280 9.45 26.46 -14.55
N ASN A 281 10.37 26.77 -13.64
CA ASN A 281 11.53 25.92 -13.34
C ASN A 281 11.42 25.41 -11.91
N THR A 282 11.96 24.22 -11.63
CA THR A 282 11.87 23.57 -10.32
C THR A 282 12.48 24.40 -9.20
N ASN A 283 13.56 25.13 -9.49
CA ASN A 283 14.22 26.03 -8.54
C ASN A 283 13.38 27.26 -8.12
N GLN A 284 12.24 27.51 -8.77
CA GLN A 284 11.28 28.54 -8.35
C GLN A 284 10.39 28.05 -7.20
N ILE A 285 10.34 26.74 -6.95
CA ILE A 285 9.57 26.09 -5.89
C ILE A 285 10.55 25.75 -4.75
N THR A 286 10.86 26.76 -3.94
CA THR A 286 11.92 26.69 -2.93
C THR A 286 11.64 25.72 -1.79
N ASP A 287 10.36 25.43 -1.54
CA ASP A 287 9.93 24.61 -0.41
C ASP A 287 10.20 23.11 -0.63
N SER A 288 10.38 22.67 -1.88
CA SER A 288 10.53 21.23 -2.17
C SER A 288 11.45 20.87 -3.35
N ASN A 289 11.86 21.82 -4.21
CA ASN A 289 12.66 21.61 -5.43
C ASN A 289 12.26 20.33 -6.22
N PRO A 290 11.00 20.24 -6.68
CA PRO A 290 10.42 19.00 -7.20
C PRO A 290 11.04 18.57 -8.52
N SER A 291 10.77 17.32 -8.94
CA SER A 291 10.92 16.89 -10.34
C SER A 291 9.53 16.83 -10.99
N PHE A 292 9.35 17.43 -12.17
CA PHE A 292 8.04 17.45 -12.84
C PHE A 292 7.76 16.16 -13.61
N THR A 293 6.48 15.84 -13.78
CA THR A 293 6.01 14.68 -14.57
C THR A 293 5.09 15.09 -15.70
N CYS A 294 4.11 15.95 -15.42
CA CYS A 294 3.10 16.42 -16.37
C CYS A 294 2.55 17.79 -15.94
N ALA A 295 1.82 18.46 -16.83
CA ALA A 295 1.13 19.70 -16.48
C ALA A 295 -0.09 19.96 -17.36
N THR A 296 -1.11 20.61 -16.78
CA THR A 296 -2.30 21.09 -17.50
C THR A 296 -2.69 22.50 -17.04
N ILE A 297 -3.60 23.16 -17.76
CA ILE A 297 -4.06 24.53 -17.48
C ILE A 297 -5.58 24.58 -17.49
N ILE A 298 -6.16 25.22 -16.46
CA ILE A 298 -7.57 25.59 -16.43
C ILE A 298 -7.68 27.08 -16.13
N GLY A 299 -8.13 27.87 -17.12
CA GLY A 299 -8.16 29.33 -17.02
C GLY A 299 -6.77 29.92 -16.76
N ASN A 300 -6.58 30.60 -15.63
CA ASN A 300 -5.29 31.20 -15.24
C ASN A 300 -4.45 30.31 -14.31
N ALA A 301 -4.93 29.11 -13.97
CA ALA A 301 -4.24 28.18 -13.08
C ALA A 301 -3.48 27.11 -13.88
N VAL A 302 -2.19 26.97 -13.60
CA VAL A 302 -1.35 25.88 -14.07
C VAL A 302 -1.34 24.81 -12.98
N PHE A 303 -1.55 23.55 -13.35
CA PHE A 303 -1.49 22.39 -12.46
C PHE A 303 -0.30 21.54 -12.88
N ILE A 304 0.56 21.23 -11.91
CA ILE A 304 1.89 20.67 -12.12
C ILE A 304 1.99 19.37 -11.35
N GLY A 305 2.02 18.25 -12.07
CA GLY A 305 2.33 16.95 -11.50
C GLY A 305 3.82 16.84 -11.21
N THR A 306 4.16 16.25 -10.07
CA THR A 306 5.54 16.02 -9.66
C THR A 306 5.78 14.54 -9.34
N LYS A 307 7.05 14.15 -9.35
CA LYS A 307 7.45 12.77 -9.06
C LYS A 307 7.20 12.38 -7.60
N GLU A 308 7.36 13.30 -6.65
CA GLU A 308 7.30 12.98 -5.21
C GLU A 308 6.73 14.10 -4.32
N ASN A 309 6.28 15.21 -4.88
CA ASN A 309 5.79 16.38 -4.12
C ASN A 309 4.32 16.72 -4.41
N GLY A 310 3.61 15.79 -5.05
CA GLY A 310 2.19 15.89 -5.37
C GLY A 310 1.88 16.85 -6.52
N LEU A 311 0.68 17.43 -6.48
CA LEU A 311 0.15 18.36 -7.46
C LEU A 311 0.30 19.80 -6.95
N ILE A 312 1.12 20.57 -7.64
CA ILE A 312 1.40 21.97 -7.34
C ILE A 312 0.61 22.85 -8.31
N THR A 313 0.01 23.93 -7.82
CA THR A 313 -0.64 24.93 -8.67
C THR A 313 0.12 26.26 -8.65
N ALA A 314 0.12 26.93 -9.80
CA ALA A 314 0.72 28.25 -9.98
C ALA A 314 -0.16 29.11 -10.89
N SER A 315 0.01 30.43 -10.85
CA SER A 315 -0.66 31.33 -11.80
C SER A 315 0.11 31.36 -13.13
N LEU A 316 -0.62 31.36 -14.25
CA LEU A 316 -0.04 31.61 -15.57
C LEU A 316 0.51 33.04 -15.68
N SER A 317 -0.20 34.00 -15.08
CA SER A 317 0.11 35.44 -15.15
C SER A 317 1.12 35.96 -14.12
N SER A 318 1.34 35.25 -13.01
CA SER A 318 2.17 35.71 -11.89
C SER A 318 3.31 34.73 -11.60
N ALA A 319 4.48 35.26 -11.22
CA ALA A 319 5.71 34.49 -11.21
C ALA A 319 6.07 33.81 -9.87
N VAL A 320 5.33 34.06 -8.78
CA VAL A 320 5.90 33.90 -7.42
C VAL A 320 5.09 32.99 -6.49
N THR A 321 3.84 32.65 -6.80
CA THR A 321 3.00 31.86 -5.89
C THR A 321 2.83 30.43 -6.39
N PHE A 322 3.35 29.48 -5.60
CA PHE A 322 3.13 28.04 -5.76
C PHE A 322 2.37 27.51 -4.54
N GLU A 323 1.36 26.69 -4.77
CA GLU A 323 0.55 26.08 -3.71
C GLU A 323 0.47 24.58 -3.95
N ASN A 324 0.73 23.77 -2.91
CA ASN A 324 0.50 22.34 -2.99
C ASN A 324 -0.98 22.04 -2.67
N ILE A 325 -1.69 21.44 -3.63
CA ILE A 325 -3.12 21.13 -3.50
C ILE A 325 -3.39 19.63 -3.36
N THR A 326 -2.36 18.87 -3.03
CA THR A 326 -2.41 17.41 -2.87
C THR A 326 -3.23 17.05 -1.62
N PRO A 327 -4.10 16.01 -1.70
CA PRO A 327 -4.76 15.48 -0.51
C PRO A 327 -3.74 15.03 0.53
N ILE A 328 -4.01 15.31 1.81
CA ILE A 328 -3.10 14.92 2.88
C ILE A 328 -3.15 13.41 3.11
N GLY A 329 -1.99 12.78 3.25
CA GLY A 329 -1.82 11.35 3.43
C GLY A 329 -0.41 11.00 3.91
N PRO A 330 -0.07 9.70 4.02
CA PRO A 330 1.31 9.27 4.23
C PRO A 330 2.21 9.80 3.11
N SER A 331 3.50 9.97 3.41
CA SER A 331 4.45 10.51 2.45
C SER A 331 4.59 9.62 1.20
N ARG A 332 4.47 8.30 1.36
CA ARG A 332 4.60 7.29 0.28
C ARG A 332 3.63 6.12 0.49
N ASN A 333 3.35 5.38 -0.57
CA ASN A 333 2.51 4.18 -0.53
C ASN A 333 3.27 2.92 -0.06
N ASN A 334 4.52 2.74 -0.49
CA ASN A 334 5.35 1.63 -0.03
C ASN A 334 5.84 1.89 1.40
N ILE A 335 5.02 1.50 2.39
CA ILE A 335 5.34 1.59 3.81
C ILE A 335 6.08 0.32 4.19
N PHE A 336 7.32 0.46 4.66
CA PHE A 336 8.15 -0.69 5.01
C PHE A 336 7.79 -1.26 6.38
N ALA A 337 7.53 -0.39 7.35
CA ALA A 337 7.09 -0.77 8.68
C ALA A 337 6.19 0.30 9.30
N LEU A 338 5.35 -0.13 10.23
CA LEU A 338 4.46 0.73 11.00
C LEU A 338 4.41 0.33 12.47
N GLN A 339 3.94 1.25 13.31
CA GLN A 339 3.56 0.93 14.68
C GLN A 339 2.32 1.71 15.08
N ALA A 340 1.29 0.99 15.50
CA ALA A 340 0.06 1.53 16.04
C ALA A 340 0.17 1.64 17.56
N THR A 341 -0.27 2.78 18.09
CA THR A 341 -0.45 3.01 19.51
C THR A 341 -1.95 3.15 19.79
N THR A 342 -2.31 3.51 21.03
CA THR A 342 -3.72 3.79 21.33
C THR A 342 -4.22 5.06 20.64
N SER A 343 -3.33 6.04 20.38
CA SER A 343 -3.68 7.38 19.90
C SER A 343 -3.10 7.75 18.53
N ALA A 344 -2.14 6.98 18.01
CA ALA A 344 -1.42 7.32 16.80
C ALA A 344 -1.00 6.08 15.99
N LEU A 345 -0.66 6.29 14.72
CA LEU A 345 0.00 5.33 13.85
C LEU A 345 1.24 5.98 13.26
N TRP A 346 2.40 5.36 13.45
CA TRP A 346 3.67 5.80 12.87
C TRP A 346 4.09 4.90 11.72
N THR A 347 4.71 5.46 10.68
CA THR A 347 5.17 4.72 9.50
C THR A 347 6.53 5.19 9.00
N VAL A 348 7.34 4.26 8.51
CA VAL A 348 8.64 4.51 7.85
C VAL A 348 8.71 3.86 6.47
N TYR A 349 9.62 4.38 5.63
CA TYR A 349 9.64 4.11 4.19
C TYR A 349 10.98 3.63 3.64
N GLY A 350 12.05 3.63 4.46
CA GLY A 350 13.32 3.04 4.02
C GLY A 350 13.20 1.53 3.91
N ASP A 351 14.17 0.85 3.33
CA ASP A 351 14.06 -0.58 3.11
C ASP A 351 15.38 -1.35 3.28
N TYR A 352 15.29 -2.64 3.03
CA TYR A 352 16.41 -3.50 2.66
C TYR A 352 15.88 -4.67 1.83
N SER A 353 16.75 -5.26 1.00
CA SER A 353 16.40 -6.46 0.21
C SER A 353 16.16 -7.70 1.08
N ALA A 354 15.66 -8.79 0.50
CA ALA A 354 15.54 -10.07 1.20
C ALA A 354 16.85 -10.49 1.89
N ASP A 355 18.02 -10.13 1.37
CA ASP A 355 19.32 -10.45 1.97
C ASP A 355 19.78 -9.47 3.06
N TYR A 356 18.88 -8.59 3.55
CA TYR A 356 19.21 -7.45 4.41
C TYR A 356 20.29 -6.55 3.79
N ASN A 357 20.17 -6.26 2.50
CA ASN A 357 21.00 -5.27 1.83
C ASN A 357 20.26 -3.92 1.77
N PRO A 358 20.72 -2.86 2.47
CA PRO A 358 20.08 -1.55 2.45
C PRO A 358 20.42 -0.70 1.22
N TYR A 359 21.19 -1.21 0.26
CA TYR A 359 21.64 -0.45 -0.91
C TYR A 359 20.79 -0.72 -2.16
N PRO A 360 20.52 0.31 -3.01
CA PRO A 360 20.88 1.73 -2.82
C PRO A 360 20.17 2.36 -1.62
N LEU A 361 20.83 3.29 -0.93
CA LEU A 361 20.29 3.91 0.28
C LEU A 361 19.15 4.87 -0.04
N ASP A 362 18.11 4.81 0.78
CA ASP A 362 16.94 5.68 0.69
C ASP A 362 17.02 6.87 1.66
N SER A 363 16.46 8.01 1.25
CA SER A 363 16.45 9.26 2.01
C SER A 363 15.02 9.76 2.18
N TYR A 364 14.25 9.06 3.02
CA TYR A 364 12.84 9.34 3.25
C TYR A 364 12.58 9.82 4.68
N GLY A 365 11.51 10.58 4.84
CA GLY A 365 11.02 11.05 6.14
C GLY A 365 10.21 10.00 6.90
N ILE A 366 9.38 10.47 7.83
CA ILE A 366 8.51 9.67 8.69
C ILE A 366 7.11 10.26 8.63
N SER A 367 6.07 9.42 8.69
CA SER A 367 4.69 9.90 8.80
C SER A 367 4.03 9.38 10.07
N LYS A 368 3.15 10.22 10.64
CA LYS A 368 2.32 9.95 11.82
C LYS A 368 0.87 10.30 11.50
N PHE A 369 -0.05 9.40 11.77
CA PHE A 369 -1.48 9.65 11.74
C PHE A 369 -2.03 9.70 13.17
N SER A 370 -2.91 10.66 13.45
CA SER A 370 -3.55 10.85 14.77
C SER A 370 -4.92 11.50 14.59
N GLU A 371 -5.62 11.81 15.69
CA GLU A 371 -6.91 12.53 15.64
C GLU A 371 -6.84 13.88 14.92
N THR A 372 -5.68 14.54 14.90
CA THR A 372 -5.47 15.81 14.18
C THR A 372 -5.16 15.62 12.68
N GLY A 373 -5.11 14.38 12.21
CA GLY A 373 -4.74 14.01 10.84
C GLY A 373 -3.28 13.58 10.69
N TRP A 374 -2.79 13.65 9.45
CA TRP A 374 -1.43 13.28 9.08
C TRP A 374 -0.42 14.39 9.40
N LEU A 375 0.71 13.98 10.00
CA LEU A 375 1.93 14.75 10.13
C LEU A 375 3.03 14.02 9.36
N ASN A 376 3.73 14.75 8.50
CA ASN A 376 4.87 14.23 7.73
C ASN A 376 6.13 14.99 8.16
N ILE A 377 7.08 14.28 8.77
CA ILE A 377 8.42 14.79 9.11
C ILE A 377 9.30 14.54 7.89
N PRO A 378 9.78 15.58 7.19
CA PRO A 378 10.52 15.41 5.95
C PRO A 378 11.96 14.95 6.21
N TYR A 379 12.65 14.48 5.16
CA TYR A 379 13.98 13.87 5.31
C TYR A 379 15.04 14.85 5.86
N GLU A 380 14.95 16.13 5.48
CA GLU A 380 15.82 17.19 5.96
C GLU A 380 15.80 17.37 7.49
N ASP A 381 14.70 16.97 8.14
CA ASP A 381 14.54 17.08 9.60
C ASP A 381 15.00 15.83 10.37
N VAL A 382 15.17 14.67 9.70
CA VAL A 382 15.53 13.41 10.37
C VAL A 382 17.03 13.24 10.64
N LEU A 383 17.77 14.36 10.69
CA LEU A 383 19.19 14.40 11.06
C LEU A 383 20.09 13.53 10.17
N GLY A 384 19.69 13.35 8.91
CA GLY A 384 20.41 12.53 7.93
C GLY A 384 20.23 11.02 8.08
N ALA A 385 19.28 10.55 8.90
CA ALA A 385 18.97 9.12 9.04
C ALA A 385 18.42 8.55 7.72
N GLN A 386 19.17 7.66 7.08
CA GLN A 386 18.80 6.98 5.83
C GLN A 386 18.27 5.58 6.11
N SER A 387 17.53 4.98 5.17
CA SER A 387 17.01 3.61 5.28
C SER A 387 16.38 3.28 6.66
N MET A 388 15.49 4.16 7.14
CA MET A 388 14.73 3.92 8.38
C MET A 388 13.72 2.81 8.15
N THR A 389 13.82 1.74 8.92
CA THR A 389 13.16 0.45 8.65
C THR A 389 12.20 0.00 9.73
N ARG A 390 12.23 0.55 10.96
CA ARG A 390 11.21 0.27 11.99
C ARG A 390 10.98 1.46 12.89
N ILE A 391 9.78 1.53 13.47
CA ILE A 391 9.44 2.44 14.56
C ILE A 391 9.29 1.64 15.86
N THR A 392 9.68 2.24 16.98
CA THR A 392 9.50 1.72 18.34
C THR A 392 9.09 2.86 19.26
N VAL A 393 7.79 2.92 19.57
CA VAL A 393 7.18 3.85 20.52
C VAL A 393 7.39 3.34 21.94
N ASN A 394 7.76 4.23 22.86
CA ASN A 394 7.80 3.91 24.28
C ASN A 394 6.37 3.65 24.80
N PRO A 395 6.05 2.44 25.29
CA PRO A 395 4.71 2.10 25.72
C PRO A 395 4.24 2.87 26.96
N SER A 396 5.17 3.47 27.74
CA SER A 396 4.83 4.31 28.89
C SER A 396 4.75 5.80 28.55
N ASN A 397 5.17 6.20 27.35
CA ASN A 397 5.19 7.59 26.89
C ASN A 397 5.18 7.66 25.36
N GLU A 398 3.99 7.77 24.75
CA GLU A 398 3.86 7.80 23.29
C GLU A 398 4.54 9.00 22.60
N ASN A 399 5.02 10.00 23.36
CA ASN A 399 5.80 11.12 22.83
C ASN A 399 7.30 10.80 22.69
N GLU A 400 7.78 9.67 23.21
CA GLU A 400 9.15 9.20 23.05
C GLU A 400 9.15 8.03 22.07
N VAL A 401 9.70 8.27 20.88
CA VAL A 401 9.67 7.35 19.74
C VAL A 401 11.07 7.16 19.20
N TYR A 402 11.38 5.96 18.74
CA TYR A 402 12.64 5.61 18.12
C TYR A 402 12.43 5.06 16.72
N ALA A 403 13.18 5.54 15.74
CA ALA A 403 13.24 4.97 14.40
C ALA A 403 14.56 4.23 14.19
N SER A 404 14.48 2.91 14.02
CA SER A 404 15.63 2.08 13.64
C SER A 404 16.00 2.36 12.19
N SER A 405 17.30 2.52 11.93
CA SER A 405 17.84 2.63 10.58
C SER A 405 18.80 1.48 10.29
N PHE A 406 18.63 0.86 9.12
CA PHE A 406 19.51 -0.22 8.68
C PHE A 406 20.78 0.31 7.99
N PHE A 407 21.26 1.49 8.42
CA PHE A 407 22.50 2.12 7.94
C PHE A 407 23.03 3.22 8.90
N SER A 408 22.14 4.06 9.44
CA SER A 408 22.50 5.29 10.18
C SER A 408 22.44 5.16 11.71
N GLY A 409 21.96 4.04 12.25
CA GLY A 409 21.80 3.85 13.70
C GLY A 409 20.35 3.97 14.18
N LEU A 410 20.11 4.73 15.24
CA LEU A 410 18.80 4.83 15.90
C LEU A 410 18.42 6.29 16.13
N LEU A 411 17.36 6.76 15.46
CA LEU A 411 16.87 8.13 15.59
C LEU A 411 15.87 8.24 16.74
N LYS A 412 16.11 9.13 17.70
CA LYS A 412 15.17 9.52 18.75
C LYS A 412 14.29 10.67 18.28
N ILE A 413 13.00 10.55 18.53
CA ILE A 413 11.97 11.53 18.24
C ILE A 413 11.24 11.83 19.56
N GLU A 414 11.17 13.10 19.93
CA GLU A 414 10.49 13.55 21.15
C GLU A 414 9.48 14.64 20.80
N ASN A 415 8.22 14.43 21.15
CA ASN A 415 7.12 15.35 20.82
C ASN A 415 7.09 15.69 19.32
N ASP A 416 7.11 14.65 18.49
CA ASP A 416 7.07 14.72 17.02
C ASP A 416 8.27 15.45 16.37
N LYS A 417 9.36 15.65 17.11
CA LYS A 417 10.59 16.27 16.59
C LYS A 417 11.77 15.31 16.72
N PRO A 418 12.50 15.02 15.64
CA PRO A 418 13.79 14.33 15.74
C PRO A 418 14.75 15.12 16.63
N THR A 419 15.35 14.48 17.63
CA THR A 419 16.23 15.14 18.61
C THR A 419 17.66 14.62 18.59
N ILE A 420 17.85 13.30 18.45
CA ILE A 420 19.17 12.67 18.52
C ILE A 420 19.24 11.51 17.53
N LEU A 421 20.26 11.50 16.67
CA LEU A 421 20.64 10.29 15.93
C LEU A 421 21.75 9.57 16.69
N TYR A 422 21.41 8.46 17.37
CA TYR A 422 22.38 7.61 18.04
C TYR A 422 23.17 6.81 17.00
N ASN A 423 24.49 6.91 17.07
CA ASN A 423 25.44 6.22 16.20
C ASN A 423 26.71 5.85 16.99
N GLN A 424 27.75 5.38 16.31
CA GLN A 424 29.00 4.91 16.94
C GLN A 424 29.80 5.99 17.68
N THR A 425 29.47 7.27 17.53
CA THR A 425 30.22 8.38 18.14
C THR A 425 29.61 8.90 19.44
N ASN A 426 28.32 8.66 19.68
CA ASN A 426 27.56 9.23 20.80
C ASN A 426 26.75 8.18 21.59
N SER A 427 26.92 6.89 21.28
CA SER A 427 26.16 5.81 21.87
C SER A 427 26.99 4.52 21.98
N GLY A 428 26.39 3.45 22.50
CA GLY A 428 26.97 2.11 22.48
C GLY A 428 26.80 1.35 21.17
N LEU A 429 26.22 1.96 20.13
CA LEU A 429 26.09 1.36 18.80
C LEU A 429 27.44 1.27 18.09
N GLU A 430 27.58 0.34 17.16
CA GLU A 430 28.82 0.02 16.47
C GLU A 430 28.61 -0.01 14.95
N SER A 431 29.58 0.54 14.22
CA SER A 431 29.64 0.50 12.76
C SER A 431 30.38 -0.76 12.29
N LEU A 432 30.03 -1.25 11.09
CA LEU A 432 30.82 -2.29 10.42
C LEU A 432 32.30 -1.89 10.34
N THR A 433 33.19 -2.83 10.65
CA THR A 433 34.64 -2.56 10.77
C THR A 433 35.46 -3.08 9.59
N TYR A 434 34.95 -4.08 8.85
CA TYR A 434 35.71 -4.78 7.81
C TYR A 434 35.89 -3.99 6.50
N LEU A 435 35.15 -2.89 6.31
CA LEU A 435 35.29 -1.97 5.16
C LEU A 435 36.22 -0.78 5.45
N GLY A 436 36.86 -0.76 6.63
CA GLY A 436 37.77 0.30 7.08
C GLY A 436 37.07 1.42 7.86
N PRO A 437 37.84 2.24 8.61
CA PRO A 437 37.30 3.16 9.61
C PRO A 437 36.56 4.38 9.04
N SER A 438 36.70 4.67 7.75
CA SER A 438 36.01 5.77 7.07
C SER A 438 34.63 5.39 6.54
N TYR A 439 34.28 4.10 6.56
CA TYR A 439 32.99 3.61 6.12
C TYR A 439 32.08 3.42 7.34
N ILE A 440 31.09 4.30 7.49
CA ILE A 440 30.16 4.28 8.61
C ILE A 440 28.86 3.61 8.16
N ASP A 441 28.54 2.46 8.75
CA ASP A 441 27.36 1.64 8.47
C ASP A 441 26.91 0.98 9.79
N VAL A 442 25.92 1.58 10.45
CA VAL A 442 25.37 1.17 11.75
C VAL A 442 23.96 0.60 11.53
N ARG A 443 23.85 -0.72 11.52
CA ARG A 443 22.61 -1.42 11.12
C ARG A 443 21.76 -1.82 12.31
N ILE A 444 20.71 -1.04 12.57
CA ILE A 444 19.70 -1.31 13.60
C ILE A 444 18.40 -1.72 12.93
N ASN A 445 17.76 -2.77 13.44
CA ASN A 445 16.47 -3.24 12.91
C ASN A 445 15.45 -3.45 14.02
N GLY A 446 15.60 -4.55 14.76
CA GLY A 446 14.71 -4.91 15.86
C GLY A 446 14.99 -4.08 17.09
N ALA A 447 13.95 -3.44 17.61
CA ALA A 447 13.97 -2.73 18.87
C ALA A 447 12.69 -3.04 19.67
N ALA A 448 12.81 -3.13 20.99
CA ALA A 448 11.68 -3.41 21.88
C ALA A 448 11.93 -2.87 23.29
N PHE A 449 10.90 -2.30 23.91
CA PHE A 449 10.94 -1.94 25.32
C PHE A 449 10.63 -3.14 26.21
N ASP A 450 11.42 -3.32 27.28
CA ASP A 450 11.07 -4.24 28.35
C ASP A 450 10.15 -3.59 29.40
N LYS A 451 9.62 -4.40 30.33
CA LYS A 451 8.74 -3.93 31.41
C LYS A 451 9.41 -2.96 32.38
N SER A 452 10.75 -2.86 32.37
CA SER A 452 11.50 -1.92 33.21
C SER A 452 11.80 -0.60 32.48
N GLY A 453 11.30 -0.42 31.25
CA GLY A 453 11.52 0.76 30.43
C GLY A 453 12.90 0.79 29.76
N ASN A 454 13.64 -0.32 29.69
CA ASN A 454 14.87 -0.36 28.91
C ASN A 454 14.54 -0.65 27.44
N LEU A 455 15.21 0.05 26.53
CA LEU A 455 15.11 -0.18 25.10
C LEU A 455 16.19 -1.17 24.65
N TRP A 456 15.77 -2.36 24.25
CA TRP A 456 16.62 -3.37 23.65
C TRP A 456 16.69 -3.15 22.14
N VAL A 457 17.88 -3.28 21.56
CA VAL A 457 18.10 -3.14 20.12
C VAL A 457 19.08 -4.20 19.63
N ASN A 458 18.94 -4.60 18.36
CA ASN A 458 19.97 -5.38 17.67
C ASN A 458 20.80 -4.52 16.72
N ASN A 459 22.11 -4.75 16.73
CA ASN A 459 23.11 -4.14 15.87
C ASN A 459 23.70 -5.24 15.00
N SER A 460 23.23 -5.32 13.77
CA SER A 460 23.56 -6.42 12.86
C SER A 460 25.03 -6.42 12.45
N ARG A 461 25.58 -7.62 12.15
CA ARG A 461 26.92 -7.81 11.61
C ARG A 461 28.06 -7.25 12.48
N ILE A 462 27.86 -7.32 13.79
CA ILE A 462 28.84 -6.91 14.80
C ILE A 462 28.86 -7.93 15.93
N LYS A 463 30.05 -8.17 16.48
CA LYS A 463 30.28 -9.03 17.65
C LYS A 463 29.34 -8.74 18.82
N ASN A 464 29.28 -7.50 19.29
CA ASN A 464 28.44 -7.08 20.41
C ASN A 464 27.04 -6.64 19.94
N GLY A 465 26.38 -7.54 19.20
CA GLY A 465 25.18 -7.22 18.43
C GLY A 465 23.91 -7.01 19.26
N LEU A 466 23.76 -7.61 20.45
CA LEU A 466 22.60 -7.34 21.31
C LEU A 466 22.92 -6.21 22.29
N LYS A 467 22.13 -5.14 22.26
CA LYS A 467 22.38 -3.94 23.06
C LYS A 467 21.13 -3.52 23.82
N VAL A 468 21.35 -2.83 24.93
CA VAL A 468 20.27 -2.24 25.73
C VAL A 468 20.63 -0.82 26.13
N PHE A 469 19.74 0.11 25.82
CA PHE A 469 19.73 1.46 26.34
C PHE A 469 18.87 1.46 27.60
N ARG A 470 19.53 1.51 28.75
CA ARG A 470 18.88 1.43 30.06
C ARG A 470 18.13 2.71 30.37
N ALA A 471 17.08 2.61 31.17
CA ALA A 471 16.27 3.76 31.61
C ALA A 471 17.10 4.85 32.34
N ASN A 472 18.28 4.50 32.86
CA ASN A 472 19.24 5.43 33.46
C ASN A 472 20.18 6.13 32.45
N GLY A 473 19.95 5.95 31.14
CA GLY A 473 20.71 6.54 30.04
C GLY A 473 22.03 5.84 29.71
N GLN A 474 22.31 4.67 30.27
CA GLN A 474 23.54 3.92 30.00
C GLN A 474 23.34 2.82 28.95
N TRP A 475 24.34 2.63 28.10
CA TRP A 475 24.39 1.53 27.14
C TRP A 475 25.08 0.31 27.73
N GLN A 476 24.53 -0.88 27.47
CA GLN A 476 25.17 -2.16 27.74
C GLN A 476 25.05 -3.07 26.50
N SER A 477 26.00 -3.98 26.34
CA SER A 477 26.08 -4.86 25.17
C SER A 477 26.35 -6.31 25.58
N TYR A 478 25.89 -7.23 24.76
CA TYR A 478 26.09 -8.67 24.88
C TYR A 478 26.68 -9.22 23.59
N SER A 479 27.70 -10.07 23.72
CA SER A 479 28.40 -10.68 22.59
C SER A 479 27.54 -11.76 21.95
N MET A 480 27.33 -11.65 20.64
CA MET A 480 26.61 -12.63 19.84
C MET A 480 27.51 -13.79 19.37
N ASP A 481 28.84 -13.67 19.45
CA ASP A 481 29.80 -14.76 19.18
C ASP A 481 29.56 -16.02 20.04
N THR A 482 28.83 -15.87 21.16
CA THR A 482 28.53 -17.01 22.04
C THR A 482 27.46 -17.93 21.47
N ILE A 483 26.74 -17.49 20.43
CA ILE A 483 25.59 -18.22 19.91
C ILE A 483 25.48 -18.20 18.38
N LEU A 484 25.85 -17.10 17.71
CA LEU A 484 25.83 -17.03 16.24
C LEU A 484 27.03 -17.76 15.65
N ASP A 485 26.85 -18.31 14.44
CA ASP A 485 27.94 -19.01 13.75
C ASP A 485 29.01 -18.02 13.26
N SER A 486 28.59 -16.84 12.78
CA SER A 486 29.44 -15.70 12.46
C SER A 486 28.69 -14.39 12.72
N SER A 487 28.98 -13.74 13.84
CA SER A 487 28.28 -12.50 14.25
C SER A 487 28.50 -11.33 13.30
N GLU A 488 29.58 -11.34 12.51
CA GLU A 488 29.93 -10.30 11.53
C GLU A 488 29.25 -10.52 10.16
N ASP A 489 28.75 -11.73 9.88
CA ASP A 489 28.05 -12.05 8.63
C ASP A 489 26.53 -12.10 8.78
N VAL A 490 26.03 -12.24 10.01
CA VAL A 490 24.60 -12.43 10.29
C VAL A 490 23.89 -11.09 10.52
N SER A 491 22.88 -10.85 9.68
CA SER A 491 21.89 -9.79 9.90
C SER A 491 20.78 -10.26 10.84
N MET A 492 20.37 -9.38 11.74
CA MET A 492 19.29 -9.60 12.70
C MET A 492 18.04 -8.80 12.31
N GLY A 493 16.87 -9.40 12.50
CA GLY A 493 15.58 -8.85 12.11
C GLY A 493 14.74 -8.37 13.30
N ARG A 494 13.44 -8.67 13.28
CA ARG A 494 12.49 -8.29 14.34
C ARG A 494 12.92 -8.86 15.71
N MET A 495 12.59 -8.14 16.77
CA MET A 495 12.78 -8.58 18.16
C MET A 495 11.45 -8.47 18.90
N VAL A 496 11.12 -9.47 19.70
CA VAL A 496 9.99 -9.43 20.63
C VAL A 496 10.44 -9.85 22.03
N ILE A 497 9.78 -9.34 23.07
CA ILE A 497 10.08 -9.68 24.46
C ILE A 497 8.87 -10.42 25.03
N ASP A 498 9.10 -11.64 25.55
CA ASP A 498 8.03 -12.43 26.12
C ASP A 498 7.62 -11.97 27.53
N LYS A 499 6.55 -12.56 28.08
CA LYS A 499 6.04 -12.18 29.42
C LYS A 499 7.05 -12.46 30.56
N ASN A 500 8.04 -13.32 30.32
CA ASN A 500 9.11 -13.70 31.26
C ASN A 500 10.39 -12.84 31.10
N GLY A 501 10.39 -11.87 30.18
CA GLY A 501 11.52 -10.98 29.94
C GLY A 501 12.62 -11.57 29.05
N THR A 502 12.36 -12.69 28.36
CA THR A 502 13.27 -13.25 27.36
C THR A 502 13.11 -12.47 26.05
N LYS A 503 14.23 -12.08 25.45
CA LYS A 503 14.30 -11.38 24.16
C LYS A 503 14.44 -12.43 23.08
N TRP A 504 13.54 -12.44 22.11
CA TRP A 504 13.55 -13.35 20.97
C TRP A 504 13.85 -12.55 19.70
N LEU A 505 14.85 -12.99 18.93
CA LEU A 505 15.41 -12.28 17.77
C LEU A 505 15.33 -13.14 16.50
N CYS A 506 14.95 -12.52 15.39
CA CYS A 506 15.09 -13.10 14.05
C CYS A 506 16.53 -13.00 13.52
N THR A 507 16.98 -13.97 12.71
CA THR A 507 18.23 -13.91 11.94
C THR A 507 18.06 -14.44 10.52
N ILE A 508 18.92 -14.02 9.58
CA ILE A 508 18.91 -14.46 8.16
C ILE A 508 19.55 -15.86 7.93
N GLY A 509 20.05 -16.55 8.96
CA GLY A 509 20.72 -17.82 8.75
C GLY A 509 20.96 -18.70 9.97
N ASP A 510 20.72 -18.17 11.17
CA ASP A 510 20.95 -18.86 12.45
C ASP A 510 19.64 -19.23 13.17
N GLY A 511 18.48 -19.00 12.54
CA GLY A 511 17.17 -19.24 13.13
C GLY A 511 16.76 -18.15 14.13
N VAL A 512 16.15 -18.56 15.24
CA VAL A 512 15.73 -17.68 16.34
C VAL A 512 16.75 -17.72 17.46
N ILE A 513 17.17 -16.55 17.94
CA ILE A 513 17.99 -16.43 19.14
C ILE A 513 17.14 -15.94 20.31
N GLY A 514 17.12 -16.69 21.40
CA GLY A 514 16.52 -16.29 22.67
C GLY A 514 17.60 -15.87 23.66
N PHE A 515 17.40 -14.76 24.36
CA PHE A 515 18.29 -14.26 25.41
C PHE A 515 17.52 -13.90 26.67
N ASN A 516 17.97 -14.41 27.82
CA ASN A 516 17.44 -13.99 29.11
C ASN A 516 18.55 -13.40 29.99
N GLU A 517 18.34 -12.17 30.46
CA GLU A 517 19.35 -11.43 31.22
C GLU A 517 19.47 -11.89 32.68
N SER A 518 18.46 -12.59 33.22
CA SER A 518 18.47 -13.02 34.63
C SER A 518 19.58 -14.02 34.94
N ASN A 519 19.95 -14.84 33.95
CA ASN A 519 21.03 -15.81 34.01
C ASN A 519 22.08 -15.61 32.92
N ASN A 520 21.92 -14.59 32.07
CA ASN A 520 22.81 -14.29 30.94
C ASN A 520 22.99 -15.48 29.99
N VAL A 521 21.88 -16.16 29.65
CA VAL A 521 21.87 -17.34 28.78
C VAL A 521 21.27 -17.02 27.41
N PHE A 522 21.95 -17.54 26.37
CA PHE A 522 21.46 -17.59 25.00
C PHE A 522 21.01 -19.00 24.63
N LYS A 523 19.98 -19.09 23.78
CA LYS A 523 19.59 -20.33 23.09
C LYS A 523 19.29 -20.06 21.63
N LYS A 524 19.53 -21.07 20.80
CA LYS A 524 19.29 -21.05 19.35
C LYS A 524 18.18 -22.06 19.02
N ILE A 525 17.22 -21.67 18.18
CA ILE A 525 16.22 -22.54 17.56
C ILE A 525 16.48 -22.48 16.06
N THR A 526 16.94 -23.58 15.46
CA THR A 526 17.31 -23.64 14.04
C THR A 526 16.80 -24.92 13.36
N THR A 527 17.24 -25.18 12.13
CA THR A 527 16.84 -26.35 11.33
C THR A 527 17.36 -27.65 11.94
N GLY A 528 16.49 -28.67 11.96
CA GLY A 528 16.80 -30.00 12.47
C GLY A 528 15.95 -30.36 13.70
N PRO A 529 15.50 -31.62 13.83
CA PRO A 529 14.57 -32.03 14.90
C PRO A 529 15.15 -31.86 16.30
N ASP A 530 16.47 -32.02 16.46
CA ASP A 530 17.17 -31.93 17.76
C ASP A 530 17.71 -30.52 18.08
N THR A 531 17.57 -29.57 17.14
CA THR A 531 18.17 -28.23 17.20
C THR A 531 17.12 -27.11 17.10
N GLY A 532 15.83 -27.44 17.14
CA GLY A 532 14.73 -26.47 17.21
C GLY A 532 13.61 -26.67 16.19
N ASN A 533 13.83 -27.50 15.17
CA ASN A 533 12.84 -27.95 14.19
C ASN A 533 12.23 -26.83 13.30
N LEU A 534 13.03 -25.82 12.95
CA LEU A 534 12.62 -24.85 11.92
C LEU A 534 12.65 -25.46 10.50
N PRO A 535 11.75 -25.06 9.59
CA PRO A 535 11.77 -25.51 8.19
C PRO A 535 12.93 -24.90 7.42
N ILE A 536 13.38 -23.71 7.81
CA ILE A 536 14.57 -23.02 7.31
C ILE A 536 15.09 -22.07 8.41
N SER A 537 16.40 -21.77 8.41
CA SER A 537 17.02 -20.91 9.41
C SER A 537 16.86 -19.40 9.14
N ASP A 538 16.25 -19.04 8.02
CA ASP A 538 15.91 -17.66 7.69
C ASP A 538 14.55 -17.28 8.30
N VAL A 539 14.61 -16.60 9.45
CA VAL A 539 13.44 -16.17 10.24
C VAL A 539 13.19 -14.69 10.02
N ARG A 540 11.92 -14.33 9.82
CA ARG A 540 11.51 -12.97 9.41
C ARG A 540 10.55 -12.32 10.40
N ALA A 541 9.64 -13.09 10.97
CA ALA A 541 8.61 -12.60 11.86
C ALA A 541 8.58 -13.36 13.19
N LEU A 542 8.30 -12.65 14.28
CA LEU A 542 8.09 -13.21 15.61
C LEU A 542 6.91 -12.51 16.27
N ALA A 543 6.06 -13.28 16.95
CA ALA A 543 5.01 -12.74 17.79
C ALA A 543 4.81 -13.61 19.04
N VAL A 544 4.70 -12.98 20.20
CA VAL A 544 4.32 -13.66 21.44
C VAL A 544 2.82 -13.56 21.61
N ASP A 545 2.13 -14.70 21.65
CA ASP A 545 0.68 -14.73 21.75
C ASP A 545 0.19 -14.57 23.21
N THR A 546 -1.12 -14.43 23.40
CA THR A 546 -1.69 -14.20 24.75
C THR A 546 -1.48 -15.39 25.70
N ARG A 547 -1.22 -16.59 25.17
CA ARG A 547 -0.87 -17.81 25.91
C ARG A 547 0.64 -17.97 26.12
N ASN A 548 1.42 -16.94 25.81
CA ASN A 548 2.88 -16.92 25.94
C ASN A 548 3.56 -17.98 25.05
N GLN A 549 2.98 -18.25 23.88
CA GLN A 549 3.58 -19.06 22.83
C GLN A 549 4.29 -18.14 21.84
N LEU A 550 5.46 -18.56 21.34
CA LEU A 550 6.18 -17.79 20.32
C LEU A 550 5.81 -18.34 18.93
N TRP A 551 5.19 -17.50 18.13
CA TRP A 551 4.91 -17.73 16.71
C TRP A 551 6.10 -17.27 15.89
N ILE A 552 6.58 -18.14 15.01
CA ILE A 552 7.81 -17.96 14.25
C ILE A 552 7.48 -18.05 12.77
N GLY A 553 7.63 -16.93 12.06
CA GLY A 553 7.49 -16.84 10.61
C GLY A 553 8.85 -16.93 9.93
N THR A 554 8.99 -17.88 9.01
CA THR A 554 10.19 -18.09 8.20
C THR A 554 9.93 -17.79 6.73
N THR A 555 10.97 -17.84 5.90
CA THR A 555 10.80 -17.79 4.44
C THR A 555 10.16 -19.05 3.84
N LYS A 556 9.90 -20.10 4.64
CA LYS A 556 9.27 -21.37 4.23
C LYS A 556 8.18 -21.85 5.19
N GLY A 557 7.39 -20.91 5.71
CA GLY A 557 6.22 -21.20 6.54
C GLY A 557 6.42 -20.95 8.03
N LEU A 558 5.51 -21.50 8.84
CA LEU A 558 5.38 -21.19 10.27
C LEU A 558 5.89 -22.29 11.20
N ARG A 559 6.31 -21.88 12.39
CA ARG A 559 6.49 -22.74 13.56
C ARG A 559 5.94 -22.07 14.81
N VAL A 560 5.54 -22.89 15.78
CA VAL A 560 5.11 -22.42 17.11
C VAL A 560 5.95 -23.08 18.17
N LEU A 561 6.61 -22.27 19.00
CA LEU A 561 7.21 -22.73 20.25
C LEU A 561 6.12 -22.71 21.32
N PRO A 562 5.66 -23.87 21.82
CA PRO A 562 4.44 -23.97 22.61
C PRO A 562 4.56 -23.41 24.03
N ASN A 563 5.78 -23.25 24.55
CA ASN A 563 6.02 -22.75 25.90
C ASN A 563 7.36 -22.00 25.98
N VAL A 564 7.34 -20.67 25.99
CA VAL A 564 8.57 -19.88 26.21
C VAL A 564 9.03 -19.92 27.68
N GLY A 565 8.17 -20.35 28.61
CA GLY A 565 8.49 -20.46 30.04
C GLY A 565 9.52 -21.53 30.37
N SER A 566 9.71 -22.54 29.51
CA SER A 566 10.74 -23.58 29.69
C SER A 566 12.16 -23.09 29.35
N PHE A 567 12.33 -21.83 28.95
CA PHE A 567 13.63 -21.25 28.60
C PHE A 567 14.69 -21.43 29.69
N GLN A 568 14.29 -21.49 30.96
CA GLN A 568 15.22 -21.64 32.08
C GLN A 568 15.51 -23.10 32.45
N THR A 569 14.67 -24.04 32.03
CA THR A 569 14.68 -25.43 32.53
C THR A 569 15.08 -26.46 31.49
N GLU A 570 14.79 -26.21 30.21
CA GLU A 570 15.18 -27.10 29.11
C GLU A 570 16.55 -26.69 28.57
N ASP A 571 17.31 -27.60 27.96
CA ASP A 571 18.58 -27.20 27.29
C ASP A 571 18.32 -26.71 25.86
N GLN A 572 17.32 -27.30 25.20
CA GLN A 572 16.93 -27.00 23.81
C GLN A 572 15.45 -26.63 23.75
N MET A 573 15.12 -25.65 22.91
CA MET A 573 13.74 -25.21 22.68
C MET A 573 13.30 -25.74 21.31
N THR A 574 12.22 -26.52 21.26
CA THR A 574 11.74 -27.13 20.02
C THR A 574 10.41 -26.53 19.58
N ALA A 575 10.37 -26.02 18.36
CA ALA A 575 9.16 -25.49 17.75
C ALA A 575 8.44 -26.57 16.92
N ASN A 576 7.12 -26.46 16.82
CA ASN A 576 6.27 -27.44 16.16
C ASN A 576 5.59 -26.84 14.92
N PRO A 577 5.37 -27.62 13.86
CA PRO A 577 4.47 -27.23 12.79
C PRO A 577 3.03 -27.18 13.28
N ILE A 578 2.19 -26.42 12.60
CA ILE A 578 0.74 -26.51 12.73
C ILE A 578 0.24 -27.36 11.57
N ILE A 579 -0.36 -28.51 11.89
CA ILE A 579 -0.93 -29.38 10.87
C ILE A 579 -2.41 -29.03 10.70
N ILE A 580 -2.82 -28.74 9.47
CA ILE A 580 -4.20 -28.49 9.08
C ILE A 580 -4.68 -29.58 8.12
N LEU A 581 -6.00 -29.75 8.02
CA LEU A 581 -6.63 -30.62 7.03
C LEU A 581 -7.19 -29.77 5.90
N ASP A 582 -6.68 -29.97 4.69
CA ASP A 582 -7.20 -29.35 3.46
C ASP A 582 -7.63 -30.46 2.50
N ASP A 583 -8.91 -30.48 2.12
CA ASP A 583 -9.52 -31.60 1.39
C ASP A 583 -9.22 -33.00 1.96
N ASN A 584 -9.16 -33.10 3.30
CA ASN A 584 -8.78 -34.30 4.08
C ASN A 584 -7.30 -34.73 3.93
N LEU A 585 -6.44 -33.90 3.35
CA LEU A 585 -5.00 -34.08 3.34
C LEU A 585 -4.36 -33.27 4.47
N ALA A 586 -3.55 -33.94 5.29
CA ALA A 586 -2.78 -33.27 6.32
C ALA A 586 -1.60 -32.54 5.69
N GLN A 587 -1.53 -31.22 5.91
CA GLN A 587 -0.41 -30.38 5.46
C GLN A 587 -0.05 -29.35 6.54
N GLU A 588 1.17 -28.79 6.45
CA GLU A 588 1.56 -27.70 7.32
C GLU A 588 0.83 -26.41 6.92
N LEU A 589 0.32 -25.66 7.90
CA LEU A 589 -0.24 -24.34 7.68
C LEU A 589 0.79 -23.42 7.03
N LEU A 590 0.44 -22.84 5.88
CA LEU A 590 1.29 -21.91 5.13
C LEU A 590 2.65 -22.55 4.75
N TYR A 591 2.63 -23.84 4.41
CA TYR A 591 3.78 -24.57 3.89
C TYR A 591 4.44 -23.82 2.73
N GLU A 592 5.78 -23.68 2.79
CA GLU A 592 6.61 -22.98 1.80
C GLU A 592 6.27 -21.49 1.57
N GLN A 593 5.39 -20.89 2.38
CA GLN A 593 5.08 -19.47 2.27
C GLN A 593 6.11 -18.58 2.96
N PHE A 594 6.50 -17.50 2.30
CA PHE A 594 7.36 -16.48 2.90
C PHE A 594 6.51 -15.61 3.82
N ILE A 595 6.65 -15.81 5.13
CA ILE A 595 5.98 -15.00 6.16
C ILE A 595 6.77 -13.71 6.41
N THR A 596 6.13 -12.56 6.19
CA THR A 596 6.76 -11.24 6.38
C THR A 596 6.47 -10.66 7.76
N ASP A 597 5.26 -10.89 8.28
CA ASP A 597 4.89 -10.41 9.60
C ASP A 597 3.79 -11.26 10.28
N ILE A 598 3.72 -11.17 11.61
CA ILE A 598 2.69 -11.80 12.44
C ILE A 598 2.24 -10.81 13.52
N ALA A 599 0.96 -10.49 13.57
CA ALA A 599 0.33 -9.74 14.65
C ALA A 599 -0.73 -10.59 15.36
N VAL A 600 -0.89 -10.38 16.67
CA VAL A 600 -1.83 -11.14 17.51
C VAL A 600 -2.92 -10.20 18.00
N ASP A 601 -4.18 -10.49 17.65
CA ASP A 601 -5.31 -9.67 18.08
C ASP A 601 -5.77 -9.99 19.51
N GLY A 602 -6.72 -9.20 20.02
CA GLY A 602 -7.26 -9.37 21.38
C GLY A 602 -7.97 -10.70 21.63
N ALA A 603 -8.44 -11.38 20.58
CA ALA A 603 -9.03 -12.72 20.63
C ALA A 603 -7.98 -13.83 20.46
N ASN A 604 -6.70 -13.48 20.49
CA ASN A 604 -5.58 -14.36 20.24
C ASN A 604 -5.54 -14.96 18.82
N ASN A 605 -6.28 -14.41 17.85
CA ASN A 605 -6.13 -14.79 16.45
C ASN A 605 -4.83 -14.20 15.90
N LYS A 606 -4.33 -14.79 14.81
CA LYS A 606 -3.07 -14.41 14.19
C LYS A 606 -3.35 -13.81 12.83
N TRP A 607 -2.96 -12.55 12.68
CA TRP A 607 -2.86 -11.86 11.41
C TRP A 607 -1.49 -12.14 10.84
N ILE A 608 -1.42 -12.74 9.66
CA ILE A 608 -0.18 -13.26 9.07
C ILE A 608 -0.01 -12.64 7.69
N GLY A 609 1.03 -11.81 7.55
CA GLY A 609 1.44 -11.19 6.30
C GLY A 609 2.36 -12.11 5.52
N THR A 610 2.24 -12.08 4.20
CA THR A 610 3.09 -12.87 3.30
C THR A 610 3.73 -11.99 2.23
N ALA A 611 4.82 -12.48 1.65
CA ALA A 611 5.56 -11.76 0.62
C ALA A 611 4.81 -11.66 -0.73
N ASP A 612 3.82 -12.53 -1.00
CA ASP A 612 3.14 -12.58 -2.31
C ASP A 612 1.68 -13.09 -2.29
N SER A 613 1.21 -13.62 -1.17
CA SER A 613 -0.05 -14.36 -1.06
C SER A 613 -1.12 -13.63 -0.25
N GLY A 614 -0.87 -12.35 0.09
CA GLY A 614 -1.80 -11.50 0.82
C GLY A 614 -1.76 -11.73 2.32
N LEU A 615 -2.91 -11.55 2.97
CA LEU A 615 -3.08 -11.50 4.42
C LEU A 615 -3.99 -12.63 4.90
N PHE A 616 -3.55 -13.37 5.92
CA PHE A 616 -4.34 -14.43 6.54
C PHE A 616 -4.75 -14.03 7.96
N LEU A 617 -6.01 -14.27 8.32
CA LEU A 617 -6.46 -14.30 9.71
C LEU A 617 -6.74 -15.75 10.10
N VAL A 618 -5.98 -16.29 11.06
CA VAL A 618 -6.18 -17.65 11.55
C VAL A 618 -6.58 -17.66 13.02
N SER A 619 -7.37 -18.65 13.39
CA SER A 619 -7.78 -18.94 14.78
C SER A 619 -6.61 -19.05 15.75
N PRO A 620 -6.85 -19.01 17.09
CA PRO A 620 -5.76 -18.97 18.06
C PRO A 620 -4.79 -20.16 18.02
N ASN A 621 -5.22 -21.32 17.53
CA ASN A 621 -4.36 -22.49 17.35
C ASN A 621 -3.88 -22.69 15.90
N GLY A 622 -4.26 -21.80 14.98
CA GLY A 622 -3.95 -21.88 13.56
C GLY A 622 -4.67 -23.00 12.79
N GLN A 623 -5.65 -23.67 13.40
CA GLN A 623 -6.33 -24.82 12.77
C GLN A 623 -7.41 -24.41 11.75
N GLU A 624 -7.95 -23.20 11.92
CA GLU A 624 -8.96 -22.60 11.05
C GLU A 624 -8.45 -21.27 10.49
N THR A 625 -8.55 -21.11 9.16
CA THR A 625 -8.38 -19.83 8.45
C THR A 625 -9.72 -19.10 8.42
N LYS A 626 -9.84 -18.01 9.18
CA LYS A 626 -11.06 -17.20 9.28
C LYS A 626 -11.21 -16.29 8.05
N TYR A 627 -10.12 -15.68 7.62
CA TYR A 627 -10.08 -14.86 6.41
C TYR A 627 -8.77 -15.07 5.64
N HIS A 628 -8.86 -14.95 4.32
CA HIS A 628 -7.74 -14.79 3.41
C HIS A 628 -8.04 -13.64 2.47
N PHE A 629 -7.31 -12.53 2.64
CA PHE A 629 -7.48 -11.31 1.86
C PHE A 629 -6.38 -11.19 0.81
N THR A 630 -6.82 -10.96 -0.42
CA THR A 630 -5.98 -10.75 -1.61
C THR A 630 -6.53 -9.56 -2.40
N ILE A 631 -5.75 -9.06 -3.36
CA ILE A 631 -6.20 -8.01 -4.30
C ILE A 631 -7.47 -8.41 -5.09
N ASN A 632 -7.78 -9.70 -5.20
CA ASN A 632 -8.89 -10.20 -6.02
C ASN A 632 -10.22 -10.29 -5.26
N ASN A 633 -10.17 -10.37 -3.92
CA ASN A 633 -11.35 -10.59 -3.08
C ASN A 633 -11.51 -9.53 -1.98
N SER A 634 -10.65 -8.52 -1.95
CA SER A 634 -10.66 -7.47 -0.93
C SER A 634 -10.08 -6.15 -1.47
N PRO A 635 -10.28 -5.03 -0.76
CA PRO A 635 -9.66 -3.74 -1.08
C PRO A 635 -8.14 -3.65 -0.83
N LEU A 636 -7.46 -4.78 -0.60
CA LEU A 636 -6.03 -4.83 -0.34
C LEU A 636 -5.26 -4.27 -1.58
N PRO A 637 -4.33 -3.31 -1.42
CA PRO A 637 -3.65 -2.71 -2.57
C PRO A 637 -2.58 -3.58 -3.22
N SER A 638 -2.01 -4.52 -2.47
CA SER A 638 -1.01 -5.47 -2.94
C SER A 638 -1.05 -6.74 -2.10
N ASN A 639 -0.78 -7.90 -2.72
CA ASN A 639 -0.59 -9.14 -1.98
C ASN A 639 0.75 -9.20 -1.23
N VAL A 640 1.66 -8.26 -1.49
CA VAL A 640 2.92 -8.11 -0.76
C VAL A 640 2.63 -7.33 0.53
N ILE A 641 2.58 -8.03 1.66
CA ILE A 641 2.39 -7.44 2.99
C ILE A 641 3.76 -7.16 3.59
N ASN A 642 4.04 -5.91 3.95
CA ASN A 642 5.31 -5.52 4.56
C ASN A 642 5.26 -5.64 6.09
N ASP A 643 4.17 -5.16 6.71
CA ASP A 643 4.04 -5.10 8.17
C ASP A 643 2.57 -5.02 8.58
N ILE A 644 2.26 -5.52 9.78
CA ILE A 644 0.93 -5.50 10.38
C ILE A 644 1.06 -5.03 11.82
N ASP A 645 0.19 -4.11 12.24
CA ASP A 645 0.06 -3.79 13.65
C ASP A 645 -1.38 -3.44 14.01
N ILE A 646 -1.70 -3.54 15.28
CA ILE A 646 -3.08 -3.47 15.78
C ILE A 646 -3.16 -2.36 16.82
N ASN A 647 -4.07 -1.42 16.62
CA ASN A 647 -4.46 -0.52 17.71
C ASN A 647 -5.19 -1.36 18.76
N SER A 648 -4.52 -1.63 19.88
CA SER A 648 -5.01 -2.52 20.93
C SER A 648 -6.30 -2.02 21.58
N ALA A 649 -6.54 -0.70 21.61
CA ALA A 649 -7.74 -0.11 22.18
C ALA A 649 -8.96 -0.27 21.26
N THR A 650 -8.79 -0.09 19.94
CA THR A 650 -9.91 -0.13 18.98
C THR A 650 -10.09 -1.47 18.28
N GLY A 651 -9.07 -2.34 18.28
CA GLY A 651 -9.04 -3.57 17.48
C GLY A 651 -8.86 -3.31 15.98
N GLU A 652 -8.54 -2.08 15.58
CA GLU A 652 -8.24 -1.74 14.19
C GLU A 652 -6.88 -2.31 13.78
N VAL A 653 -6.89 -3.10 12.72
CA VAL A 653 -5.71 -3.77 12.19
C VAL A 653 -5.19 -2.96 11.01
N PHE A 654 -4.00 -2.38 11.15
CA PHE A 654 -3.32 -1.64 10.10
C PHE A 654 -2.42 -2.59 9.30
N ILE A 655 -2.49 -2.49 7.99
CA ILE A 655 -1.83 -3.40 7.05
C ILE A 655 -1.01 -2.56 6.08
N ALA A 656 0.31 -2.54 6.29
CA ALA A 656 1.25 -1.94 5.35
C ALA A 656 1.48 -2.90 4.19
N THR A 657 1.21 -2.46 2.97
CA THR A 657 1.53 -3.22 1.75
C THR A 657 2.56 -2.48 0.93
N ALA A 658 3.16 -3.17 -0.04
CA ALA A 658 4.08 -2.53 -0.99
C ALA A 658 3.44 -1.41 -1.85
N LYS A 659 2.10 -1.27 -1.83
CA LYS A 659 1.36 -0.31 -2.65
C LYS A 659 0.31 0.48 -1.85
N GLY A 660 0.50 0.64 -0.55
CA GLY A 660 -0.38 1.49 0.27
C GLY A 660 -0.75 0.86 1.60
N LEU A 661 -1.32 1.69 2.46
CA LEU A 661 -1.80 1.32 3.77
C LEU A 661 -3.32 1.24 3.77
N VAL A 662 -3.84 0.15 4.30
CA VAL A 662 -5.26 -0.01 4.60
C VAL A 662 -5.41 -0.45 6.04
N SER A 663 -6.57 -0.20 6.63
CA SER A 663 -6.96 -0.82 7.89
C SER A 663 -8.23 -1.63 7.75
N PHE A 664 -8.34 -2.62 8.62
CA PHE A 664 -9.50 -3.46 8.79
C PHE A 664 -9.99 -3.32 10.22
N LYS A 665 -11.22 -2.83 10.41
CA LYS A 665 -11.83 -2.80 11.74
C LYS A 665 -12.23 -4.23 12.11
N GLY A 666 -11.34 -4.91 12.82
CA GLY A 666 -11.58 -6.22 13.39
C GLY A 666 -12.76 -6.21 14.37
N THR A 667 -13.25 -7.40 14.70
CA THR A 667 -14.32 -7.59 15.68
C THR A 667 -13.79 -7.76 17.11
N ALA A 668 -12.49 -8.01 17.27
CA ALA A 668 -11.84 -8.33 18.54
C ALA A 668 -10.96 -7.17 19.05
N THR A 669 -11.31 -6.60 20.20
CA THR A 669 -10.49 -5.62 20.93
C THR A 669 -9.69 -6.29 22.04
N ALA A 670 -8.65 -5.64 22.59
CA ALA A 670 -7.99 -6.13 23.79
C ALA A 670 -8.98 -6.22 24.97
N PRO A 671 -8.81 -7.19 25.89
CA PRO A 671 -9.62 -7.28 27.10
C PRO A 671 -9.34 -6.11 28.04
N ASN A 672 -10.36 -5.67 28.77
CA ASN A 672 -10.21 -4.69 29.85
C ASN A 672 -9.78 -5.35 31.15
N ASP A 673 -9.31 -4.53 32.11
CA ASP A 673 -9.02 -4.96 33.47
C ASP A 673 -10.29 -5.17 34.32
N ASP A 674 -11.40 -4.50 33.97
CA ASP A 674 -12.70 -4.59 34.66
C ASP A 674 -13.90 -4.43 33.70
N LEU A 675 -15.12 -4.67 34.22
CA LEU A 675 -16.39 -4.47 33.47
C LEU A 675 -17.01 -3.08 33.63
N SER A 676 -16.28 -2.07 34.13
CA SER A 676 -16.80 -0.72 34.35
C SER A 676 -17.23 -0.04 33.04
N ASN A 677 -16.41 -0.22 32.00
CA ASN A 677 -16.56 0.37 30.67
C ASN A 677 -17.36 -0.48 29.69
N ALA A 678 -18.00 -1.57 30.14
CA ALA A 678 -18.77 -2.43 29.23
C ALA A 678 -19.91 -1.65 28.54
N PHE A 679 -20.06 -1.74 27.23
CA PHE A 679 -21.12 -1.06 26.47
C PHE A 679 -21.66 -1.90 25.32
N VAL A 680 -22.81 -1.49 24.77
CA VAL A 680 -23.52 -2.21 23.70
C VAL A 680 -23.90 -1.23 22.60
N TYR A 681 -23.54 -1.55 21.36
CA TYR A 681 -23.81 -0.71 20.19
C TYR A 681 -24.09 -1.56 18.93
N PRO A 682 -25.02 -1.16 18.05
CA PRO A 682 -25.94 -0.03 18.21
C PRO A 682 -27.06 -0.33 19.20
N ASN A 683 -27.59 0.72 19.82
CA ASN A 683 -28.71 0.63 20.75
C ASN A 683 -29.56 1.92 20.69
N PRO A 684 -30.78 1.90 20.11
CA PRO A 684 -31.48 0.72 19.59
C PRO A 684 -30.91 0.22 18.26
N VAL A 685 -31.09 -1.06 17.98
CA VAL A 685 -30.88 -1.67 16.66
C VAL A 685 -32.13 -1.42 15.84
N ARG A 686 -32.00 -0.65 14.75
CA ARG A 686 -33.12 -0.24 13.89
C ARG A 686 -33.25 -1.15 12.65
N PRO A 687 -34.43 -1.22 11.99
CA PRO A 687 -34.64 -2.10 10.84
C PRO A 687 -33.66 -1.89 9.67
N GLU A 688 -33.19 -0.66 9.49
CA GLU A 688 -32.22 -0.28 8.47
C GLU A 688 -30.78 -0.73 8.77
N TYR A 689 -30.45 -1.11 10.01
CA TYR A 689 -29.12 -1.56 10.39
C TYR A 689 -28.89 -3.04 10.01
N GLN A 690 -27.95 -3.28 9.10
CA GLN A 690 -27.63 -4.62 8.56
C GLN A 690 -26.46 -5.33 9.29
N GLY A 691 -25.88 -4.71 10.32
CA GLY A 691 -24.73 -5.24 11.06
C GLY A 691 -25.09 -6.09 12.28
N THR A 692 -24.06 -6.46 13.04
CA THR A 692 -24.16 -7.14 14.34
C THR A 692 -24.26 -6.14 15.51
N VAL A 693 -24.78 -6.59 16.64
CA VAL A 693 -24.70 -5.87 17.92
C VAL A 693 -23.36 -6.19 18.56
N LYS A 694 -22.53 -5.17 18.74
CA LYS A 694 -21.26 -5.27 19.46
C LYS A 694 -21.48 -5.09 20.95
N ILE A 695 -20.88 -5.96 21.74
CA ILE A 695 -20.81 -5.88 23.19
C ILE A 695 -19.32 -5.78 23.53
N ALA A 696 -18.88 -4.61 23.97
CA ALA A 696 -17.47 -4.25 24.11
C ALA A 696 -17.14 -3.80 25.53
N GLY A 697 -15.85 -3.68 25.87
CA GLY A 697 -15.36 -3.38 27.21
C GLY A 697 -15.46 -4.59 28.16
N LEU A 698 -15.23 -5.78 27.62
CA LEU A 698 -15.31 -7.06 28.32
C LEU A 698 -13.95 -7.47 28.90
N LEU A 699 -13.98 -8.30 29.93
CA LEU A 699 -12.82 -9.08 30.38
C LEU A 699 -12.54 -10.20 29.37
N ASP A 700 -11.31 -10.71 29.33
CA ASP A 700 -11.02 -11.97 28.64
C ASP A 700 -11.77 -13.12 29.33
N LYS A 701 -12.33 -14.04 28.55
CA LYS A 701 -13.11 -15.20 29.04
C LYS A 701 -14.31 -14.85 29.91
N ALA A 702 -14.89 -13.66 29.74
CA ALA A 702 -16.19 -13.35 30.35
C ALA A 702 -17.27 -14.25 29.75
N ASN A 703 -18.19 -14.77 30.57
CA ASN A 703 -19.39 -15.44 30.10
C ASN A 703 -20.45 -14.38 29.77
N ILE A 704 -20.99 -14.44 28.55
CA ILE A 704 -22.03 -13.53 28.09
C ILE A 704 -23.30 -14.34 27.78
N LYS A 705 -24.40 -13.96 28.45
CA LYS A 705 -25.73 -14.51 28.22
C LYS A 705 -26.69 -13.42 27.81
N ILE A 706 -27.33 -13.59 26.67
CA ILE A 706 -28.35 -12.69 26.15
C ILE A 706 -29.70 -13.36 26.32
N THR A 707 -30.62 -12.66 26.97
CA THR A 707 -31.99 -13.14 27.23
C THR A 707 -33.01 -12.12 26.73
N ASP A 708 -34.23 -12.58 26.48
CA ASP A 708 -35.36 -11.66 26.36
C ASP A 708 -35.77 -11.08 27.73
N ILE A 709 -36.76 -10.17 27.75
CA ILE A 709 -37.22 -9.53 28.99
C ILE A 709 -37.90 -10.52 29.97
N GLU A 710 -38.34 -11.68 29.48
CA GLU A 710 -38.95 -12.75 30.27
C GLU A 710 -37.89 -13.67 30.90
N GLY A 711 -36.62 -13.53 30.49
CA GLY A 711 -35.48 -14.29 31.00
C GLY A 711 -35.15 -15.54 30.21
N ASN A 712 -35.77 -15.76 29.05
CA ASN A 712 -35.42 -16.90 28.19
C ASN A 712 -34.07 -16.63 27.53
N LEU A 713 -33.16 -17.62 27.57
CA LEU A 713 -31.86 -17.52 26.92
C LEU A 713 -31.99 -17.54 25.39
N VAL A 714 -31.33 -16.59 24.74
CA VAL A 714 -31.39 -16.35 23.30
C VAL A 714 -30.03 -16.59 22.65
N TYR A 715 -28.96 -16.22 23.33
CA TYR A 715 -27.59 -16.38 22.86
C TYR A 715 -26.65 -16.50 24.06
N GLU A 716 -25.64 -17.35 23.96
CA GLU A 716 -24.60 -17.50 24.97
C GLU A 716 -23.26 -17.65 24.27
N THR A 717 -22.24 -16.98 24.77
CA THR A 717 -20.85 -17.14 24.32
C THR A 717 -19.88 -16.80 25.44
N ILE A 718 -18.61 -17.12 25.22
CA ILE A 718 -17.50 -16.68 26.06
C ILE A 718 -16.70 -15.66 25.25
N SER A 719 -16.33 -14.53 25.85
CA SER A 719 -15.49 -13.55 25.16
C SER A 719 -14.09 -14.12 24.94
N GLU A 720 -13.60 -13.95 23.71
CA GLU A 720 -12.20 -14.13 23.35
C GLU A 720 -11.66 -12.71 23.12
N GLY A 721 -11.13 -12.07 24.16
CA GLY A 721 -10.81 -10.63 24.16
C GLY A 721 -11.91 -9.71 24.71
N GLY A 722 -11.82 -8.41 24.40
CA GLY A 722 -12.65 -7.36 25.01
C GLY A 722 -13.97 -7.05 24.32
N THR A 723 -14.30 -7.75 23.23
CA THR A 723 -15.53 -7.52 22.45
C THR A 723 -16.10 -8.84 21.93
N ILE A 724 -17.43 -8.94 21.88
CA ILE A 724 -18.16 -9.96 21.12
C ILE A 724 -19.16 -9.31 20.16
N GLU A 725 -19.57 -10.06 19.15
CA GLU A 725 -20.63 -9.66 18.22
C GLU A 725 -21.79 -10.64 18.26
N TRP A 726 -23.00 -10.09 18.24
CA TRP A 726 -24.24 -10.84 18.18
C TRP A 726 -25.05 -10.42 16.95
N ASP A 727 -25.30 -11.37 16.04
CA ASP A 727 -26.01 -11.16 14.77
C ASP A 727 -27.52 -10.95 14.92
N THR A 728 -28.01 -10.78 16.16
CA THR A 728 -29.42 -10.66 16.54
C THR A 728 -30.25 -11.89 16.18
N THR A 729 -29.63 -13.08 16.16
CA THR A 729 -30.34 -14.36 16.04
C THR A 729 -30.37 -15.11 17.36
N ALA A 730 -31.46 -15.85 17.58
CA ALA A 730 -31.55 -16.85 18.64
C ALA A 730 -30.75 -18.09 18.22
N PHE A 731 -29.63 -18.35 18.91
CA PHE A 731 -28.72 -19.48 18.68
C PHE A 731 -28.37 -19.73 17.20
N GLY A 732 -28.18 -18.67 16.40
CA GLY A 732 -27.81 -18.78 14.98
C GLY A 732 -28.94 -19.18 14.03
N LYS A 733 -30.19 -19.34 14.51
CA LYS A 733 -31.28 -19.94 13.72
C LYS A 733 -32.30 -18.93 13.21
N TYR A 734 -32.82 -18.07 14.08
CA TYR A 734 -33.93 -17.18 13.76
C TYR A 734 -33.63 -15.77 14.25
N LYS A 735 -33.85 -14.74 13.43
CA LYS A 735 -33.76 -13.34 13.88
C LYS A 735 -34.73 -13.13 15.05
N VAL A 736 -34.24 -12.48 16.10
CA VAL A 736 -35.05 -12.18 17.28
C VAL A 736 -36.10 -11.10 16.98
N ALA A 737 -37.22 -11.14 17.70
CA ALA A 737 -38.33 -10.20 17.56
C ALA A 737 -37.97 -8.79 18.07
N SER A 738 -38.82 -7.80 17.76
CA SER A 738 -38.71 -6.47 18.38
C SER A 738 -38.92 -6.58 19.89
N GLY A 739 -38.03 -5.98 20.67
CA GLY A 739 -38.07 -6.11 22.13
C GLY A 739 -36.79 -5.61 22.81
N VAL A 740 -36.79 -5.61 24.14
CA VAL A 740 -35.60 -5.33 24.96
C VAL A 740 -34.96 -6.66 25.34
N TYR A 741 -33.67 -6.79 25.06
CA TYR A 741 -32.86 -7.95 25.40
C TYR A 741 -31.87 -7.57 26.50
N MET A 742 -31.72 -8.45 27.49
CA MET A 742 -30.82 -8.29 28.63
C MET A 742 -29.54 -9.08 28.37
N ILE A 743 -28.40 -8.42 28.52
CA ILE A 743 -27.06 -8.98 28.30
C ILE A 743 -26.39 -9.07 29.66
N PHE A 744 -26.26 -10.28 30.18
CA PHE A 744 -25.56 -10.61 31.41
C PHE A 744 -24.11 -10.95 31.08
N ILE A 745 -23.18 -10.28 31.76
CA ILE A 745 -21.74 -10.45 31.58
C ILE A 745 -21.19 -10.83 32.95
N SER A 746 -20.40 -11.90 33.03
CA SER A 746 -19.71 -12.30 34.25
C SER A 746 -18.28 -12.73 33.97
N ALA A 747 -17.34 -12.37 34.83
CA ALA A 747 -15.99 -12.93 34.83
C ALA A 747 -16.04 -14.47 34.98
N GLN A 748 -14.99 -15.16 34.54
CA GLN A 748 -14.92 -16.63 34.59
C GLN A 748 -15.02 -17.18 36.02
N ASP A 749 -14.52 -16.44 37.01
CA ASP A 749 -14.60 -16.76 38.44
C ASP A 749 -15.91 -16.28 39.11
N GLY A 750 -16.76 -15.55 38.37
CA GLY A 750 -18.02 -14.98 38.85
C GLY A 750 -17.87 -13.78 39.78
N VAL A 751 -16.67 -13.24 39.97
CA VAL A 751 -16.41 -12.14 40.92
C VAL A 751 -16.94 -10.81 40.39
N GLU A 752 -16.64 -10.49 39.13
CA GLU A 752 -17.21 -9.32 38.45
C GLU A 752 -18.44 -9.70 37.61
N THR A 753 -19.50 -8.92 37.75
CA THR A 753 -20.71 -9.06 36.92
C THR A 753 -21.20 -7.70 36.44
N LYS A 754 -21.77 -7.67 35.24
CA LYS A 754 -22.40 -6.49 34.66
C LYS A 754 -23.64 -6.89 33.87
N VAL A 755 -24.64 -6.01 33.87
CA VAL A 755 -25.83 -6.18 33.06
C VAL A 755 -25.96 -4.98 32.13
N LYS A 756 -26.19 -5.25 30.84
CA LYS A 756 -26.51 -4.27 29.81
C LYS A 756 -27.83 -4.64 29.15
N LYS A 757 -28.40 -3.70 28.40
CA LYS A 757 -29.65 -3.91 27.67
C LYS A 757 -29.52 -3.36 26.26
N VAL A 758 -30.15 -4.03 25.30
CA VAL A 758 -30.24 -3.58 23.91
C VAL A 758 -31.69 -3.67 23.44
N MET A 759 -32.15 -2.63 22.75
CA MET A 759 -33.47 -2.63 22.13
C MET A 759 -33.35 -3.02 20.65
N ILE A 760 -34.11 -4.02 20.22
CA ILE A 760 -34.22 -4.44 18.83
C ILE A 760 -35.54 -3.94 18.26
N ILE A 761 -35.50 -3.33 17.07
CA ILE A 761 -36.66 -2.87 16.30
C ILE A 761 -36.58 -3.51 14.90
N ARG A 762 -37.59 -4.30 14.55
CA ARG A 762 -37.75 -4.97 13.25
C ARG A 762 -38.87 -4.37 12.44
#